data_AF-A0A7I8VWS4-F1
#
_entry.id   AF-A0A7I8VWS4-F1
#
_cell.length_a   1.000
_cell.length_b   1.000
_cell.length_c   1.000
_cell.angle_alpha   90.00
_cell.angle_beta   90.00
_cell.angle_gamma   90.00
#
_symmetry.space_group_name_H-M   'P 1'
#
loop_
_entity.id
_entity.type
_entity.pdbx_description
1 polymer ?
#
loop_
_entity_poly.entity_id
_entity_poly.type
_entity_poly.pdbx_seq_one_letter_code
_entity_poly.pdbx_strand_id
1 'polypeptide(L)'
;MEQIFSIKSQKVHEWIPKGDYNVLCALCDDTLAFTSAQDLKLKAQNPDSPKPIEDATTISLYVCDILEPWHLFLINRRCENIIHLIWSSNSPNQKRLLVADESGKIEVWQRKQTMTHVLLNDWTCTHSVNLSGEIIVCAKWFQNGAERNIKLWREIIGLYDDKYPKIDCKCTVEELQSPGEGADGFCVITSSGLFAWAVISKVNSDVYVEKHSLFQNCRSYIAVADINFHIDSSFVVAVSDGCSTSPISTYKVQISSQNSAYSTSISSGLGIVLQDNSSEISVTHLKFTCRFSLNDELIVVTEQDKRSKVTFLKLDKEVSNLHPAILNASHGNMPLKFEESCWISLAEFMCNSLVMSIAAPHRYGDRSDVNNSFEQVVISESNGAVHLFSLKDWQLSCSSDHFEKYDYDKCLSCVDQSYNGTVFVGLDRYGTITCYKVTNTRDSSFPLSSFCISSMLEYCLLREKDSWDVMCCLKSPNAEAIWKQINDNFYRQLKPVQDYFAVSILMLNVRIQKVLSTSNSRPADYYLEALLTHYWYLFSRKLHLRRPTQMMERVKLQKMIEILSSTIENSRELDPNNLVSLKEIELRQDVFTTCLPSLEFVCQLAIQVFFEVANMSNYLVSIHRNPGALCKLRCLIFVIRNSIKSNFEPPLLRKGVQTQRDGLGRIYTLLTKLWMVRIEKDAECDENLLNDMSLIHAHFLTHPPQVPQTLTSRDFIYQGNASNNFHYGEEPEIKNATNLSSLQRPKQEYDCITQMALGCISTKSTRQCTRCGGLSYYSPTEQKSSQYTCTRWRCLCGGQWRCF
;
A
#
# COMPACT_ATOMS: atom_id res chain seq x y z
N MET A 1 -43.63 -13.33 -35.09
CA MET A 1 -43.04 -13.64 -33.76
C MET A 1 -41.54 -13.32 -33.68
N GLU A 2 -40.80 -13.17 -34.79
CA GLU A 2 -39.37 -12.75 -34.75
C GLU A 2 -39.16 -11.22 -34.61
N GLN A 3 -40.15 -10.38 -34.92
CA GLN A 3 -40.02 -8.92 -34.78
C GLN A 3 -40.19 -8.38 -33.35
N ILE A 4 -40.73 -9.17 -32.41
CA ILE A 4 -40.98 -8.72 -31.02
C ILE A 4 -39.70 -8.83 -30.16
N PHE A 5 -38.77 -9.73 -30.51
CA PHE A 5 -37.47 -9.85 -29.81
C PHE A 5 -36.45 -8.78 -30.24
N SER A 6 -36.63 -8.15 -31.40
CA SER A 6 -35.72 -7.10 -31.92
C SER A 6 -35.89 -5.74 -31.23
N ILE A 7 -37.03 -5.48 -30.57
CA ILE A 7 -37.34 -4.14 -30.03
C ILE A 7 -36.89 -4.00 -28.57
N LYS A 8 -36.60 -5.09 -27.86
CA LYS A 8 -36.05 -5.04 -26.48
C LYS A 8 -34.53 -5.03 -26.40
N SER A 9 -33.80 -5.45 -27.44
CA SER A 9 -32.33 -5.33 -27.46
C SER A 9 -31.84 -3.92 -27.82
N GLN A 10 -32.66 -3.10 -28.49
CA GLN A 10 -32.28 -1.72 -28.84
C GLN A 10 -32.22 -0.78 -27.63
N LYS A 11 -33.03 -0.99 -26.59
CA LYS A 11 -32.97 -0.19 -25.36
C LYS A 11 -31.82 -0.56 -24.43
N VAL A 12 -31.31 -1.79 -24.49
CA VAL A 12 -30.15 -2.21 -23.68
C VAL A 12 -28.87 -1.48 -24.13
N HIS A 13 -28.79 -1.09 -25.41
CA HIS A 13 -27.67 -0.29 -25.94
C HIS A 13 -27.78 1.22 -25.68
N GLU A 14 -28.83 1.71 -25.01
CA GLU A 14 -28.96 3.14 -24.66
C GLU A 14 -28.48 3.47 -23.24
N TRP A 15 -28.19 2.45 -22.41
CA TRP A 15 -27.80 2.63 -21.01
C TRP A 15 -26.30 2.75 -20.80
N ILE A 16 -25.52 2.44 -21.84
CA ILE A 16 -24.14 2.90 -21.95
C ILE A 16 -24.23 4.18 -22.76
N PRO A 17 -23.85 5.36 -22.23
CA PRO A 17 -23.87 6.58 -23.01
C PRO A 17 -23.08 6.35 -24.30
N LYS A 18 -23.80 6.26 -25.42
CA LYS A 18 -23.24 6.11 -26.77
C LYS A 18 -22.34 7.33 -27.02
N GLY A 19 -21.04 7.17 -26.79
CA GLY A 19 -20.03 8.20 -27.06
C GLY A 19 -18.93 8.35 -26.01
N ASP A 20 -19.09 7.81 -24.80
CA ASP A 20 -18.07 7.96 -23.77
C ASP A 20 -17.27 6.66 -23.59
N TYR A 21 -16.02 6.69 -24.04
CA TYR A 21 -15.06 5.63 -23.80
C TYR A 21 -14.98 5.33 -22.29
N ASN A 22 -15.18 4.06 -21.89
CA ASN A 22 -15.11 3.64 -20.48
C ASN A 22 -13.70 3.86 -19.90
N VAL A 23 -13.51 4.99 -19.25
CA VAL A 23 -12.32 5.30 -18.46
C VAL A 23 -12.55 4.86 -17.03
N LEU A 24 -11.69 3.96 -16.55
CA LEU A 24 -11.75 3.38 -15.21
C LEU A 24 -10.42 3.62 -14.51
N CYS A 25 -10.46 3.88 -13.19
CA CYS A 25 -9.30 3.87 -12.32
C CYS A 25 -9.47 2.88 -11.17
N ALA A 26 -8.35 2.31 -10.73
CA ALA A 26 -8.24 1.56 -9.49
C ALA A 26 -6.92 1.88 -8.81
N LEU A 27 -6.97 2.30 -7.54
CA LEU A 27 -5.84 2.69 -6.71
C LEU A 27 -5.56 1.63 -5.64
N CYS A 28 -4.30 1.22 -5.50
CA CYS A 28 -3.89 0.32 -4.43
C CYS A 28 -2.52 0.69 -3.86
N ASP A 29 -2.52 1.13 -2.61
CA ASP A 29 -1.41 1.85 -1.99
C ASP A 29 -0.94 2.97 -2.93
N ASP A 30 0.28 2.92 -3.45
CA ASP A 30 0.93 3.90 -4.33
C ASP A 30 0.81 3.57 -5.83
N THR A 31 0.07 2.52 -6.22
CA THR A 31 -0.07 2.11 -7.63
C THR A 31 -1.45 2.42 -8.17
N LEU A 32 -1.51 3.13 -9.28
CA LEU A 32 -2.73 3.40 -10.03
C LEU A 32 -2.76 2.52 -11.29
N ALA A 33 -3.85 1.78 -11.49
CA ALA A 33 -4.19 1.16 -12.77
C ALA A 33 -5.34 1.93 -13.40
N PHE A 34 -5.28 2.15 -14.71
CA PHE A 34 -6.34 2.86 -15.41
C PHE A 34 -6.44 2.52 -16.90
N THR A 35 -7.62 2.75 -17.46
CA THR A 35 -7.86 2.64 -18.90
C THR A 35 -7.82 3.99 -19.60
N SER A 36 -7.37 3.98 -20.84
CA SER A 36 -7.55 5.12 -21.74
C SER A 36 -7.82 4.61 -23.16
N ALA A 37 -8.76 5.27 -23.85
CA ALA A 37 -8.97 5.06 -25.28
C ALA A 37 -7.92 5.77 -26.14
N GLN A 38 -7.16 6.72 -25.56
CA GLN A 38 -6.05 7.36 -26.26
C GLN A 38 -4.75 6.58 -26.01
N ASP A 39 -3.89 6.51 -27.04
CA ASP A 39 -2.51 6.05 -26.82
C ASP A 39 -1.70 7.18 -26.16
N LEU A 40 -1.66 7.16 -24.84
CA LEU A 40 -0.98 8.16 -24.02
C LEU A 40 0.55 8.14 -24.21
N LYS A 41 1.13 7.03 -24.69
CA LYS A 41 2.57 6.98 -25.00
C LYS A 41 2.89 7.75 -26.28
N LEU A 42 2.02 7.67 -27.29
CA LEU A 42 2.15 8.50 -28.49
C LEU A 42 1.93 9.98 -28.18
N LYS A 43 0.94 10.29 -27.34
CA LYS A 43 0.69 11.66 -26.85
C LYS A 43 1.88 12.25 -26.09
N ALA A 44 2.55 11.44 -25.28
CA ALA A 44 3.78 11.83 -24.58
C ALA A 44 4.96 12.15 -25.52
N GLN A 45 4.98 11.56 -26.72
CA GLN A 45 6.04 11.81 -27.71
C GLN A 45 5.72 13.01 -28.63
N ASN A 46 4.44 13.31 -28.85
CA ASN A 46 3.97 14.41 -29.70
C ASN A 46 2.79 15.15 -29.03
N PRO A 47 3.05 16.12 -28.13
CA PRO A 47 2.02 16.84 -27.40
C PRO A 47 1.08 17.66 -28.30
N ASP A 48 1.57 18.09 -29.47
CA ASP A 48 0.82 18.89 -30.45
C ASP A 48 -0.05 18.06 -31.41
N SER A 49 -0.13 16.72 -31.26
CA SER A 49 -1.00 15.88 -32.09
C SER A 49 -2.43 15.89 -31.55
N PRO A 50 -3.35 16.72 -32.07
CA PRO A 50 -4.64 16.94 -31.46
C PRO A 50 -5.66 16.26 -32.35
N LYS A 51 -5.77 14.95 -32.24
CA LYS A 51 -6.98 14.26 -32.66
C LYS A 51 -7.10 12.98 -31.85
N PRO A 52 -8.20 12.74 -31.12
CA PRO A 52 -8.58 11.37 -30.82
C PRO A 52 -8.53 10.63 -32.16
N ILE A 53 -7.91 9.47 -32.21
CA ILE A 53 -8.15 8.60 -33.36
C ILE A 53 -9.66 8.35 -33.30
N GLU A 54 -10.43 9.00 -34.17
CA GLU A 54 -11.90 8.87 -34.22
C GLU A 54 -12.31 7.41 -34.45
N ASP A 55 -11.34 6.57 -34.85
CA ASP A 55 -11.39 5.12 -34.98
C ASP A 55 -10.53 4.37 -33.94
N ALA A 56 -10.35 4.88 -32.71
CA ALA A 56 -9.66 4.14 -31.65
C ALA A 56 -10.52 2.93 -31.20
N THR A 57 -10.47 1.84 -31.96
CA THR A 57 -11.15 0.57 -31.63
C THR A 57 -10.50 -0.16 -30.46
N THR A 58 -9.50 0.42 -29.80
CA THR A 58 -8.71 -0.27 -28.77
C THR A 58 -8.55 0.54 -27.50
N ILE A 59 -8.87 -0.08 -26.37
CA ILE A 59 -8.65 0.44 -25.02
C ILE A 59 -7.30 -0.06 -24.50
N SER A 60 -6.48 0.87 -24.02
CA SER A 60 -5.18 0.58 -23.43
C SER A 60 -5.27 0.58 -21.91
N LEU A 61 -4.72 -0.45 -21.27
CA LEU A 61 -4.58 -0.57 -19.81
C LEU A 61 -3.19 -0.12 -19.37
N TYR A 62 -3.13 0.95 -18.60
CA TYR A 62 -1.91 1.54 -18.07
C TYR A 62 -1.78 1.33 -16.56
N VAL A 63 -0.54 1.31 -16.08
CA VAL A 63 -0.19 1.39 -14.67
C VAL A 63 0.92 2.42 -14.47
N CYS A 64 0.82 3.19 -13.38
CA CYS A 64 1.86 4.09 -12.92
C CYS A 64 1.97 4.09 -11.39
N ASP A 65 3.13 4.55 -10.90
CA ASP A 65 3.27 4.96 -9.50
C ASP A 65 2.63 6.34 -9.37
N ILE A 66 1.72 6.52 -8.39
CA ILE A 66 1.04 7.80 -8.21
C ILE A 66 2.02 8.91 -7.85
N LEU A 67 3.19 8.58 -7.28
CA LEU A 67 4.23 9.54 -6.91
C LEU A 67 5.07 10.03 -8.10
N GLU A 68 5.11 9.26 -9.19
CA GLU A 68 5.77 9.58 -10.44
C GLU A 68 4.82 9.35 -11.64
N PRO A 69 3.68 10.07 -11.70
CA PRO A 69 2.60 9.79 -12.64
C PRO A 69 2.97 10.00 -14.12
N TRP A 70 4.07 10.72 -14.40
CA TRP A 70 4.60 10.91 -15.75
C TRP A 70 5.24 9.64 -16.33
N HIS A 71 5.59 8.65 -15.50
CA HIS A 71 6.13 7.37 -15.93
C HIS A 71 5.03 6.31 -16.11
N LEU A 72 4.55 6.16 -17.35
CA LEU A 72 3.47 5.25 -17.71
C LEU A 72 3.97 3.89 -18.23
N PHE A 73 3.40 2.80 -17.70
CA PHE A 73 3.63 1.44 -18.17
C PHE A 73 2.35 0.86 -18.76
N LEU A 74 2.46 0.36 -20.00
CA LEU A 74 1.33 -0.28 -20.70
C LEU A 74 1.33 -1.77 -20.34
N ILE A 75 0.22 -2.28 -19.81
CA ILE A 75 0.04 -3.69 -19.49
C ILE A 75 -0.50 -4.45 -20.69
N ASN A 76 -1.61 -3.97 -21.25
CA ASN A 76 -2.33 -4.66 -22.32
C ASN A 76 -3.12 -3.66 -23.18
N ARG A 77 -3.40 -4.03 -24.44
CA ARG A 77 -4.35 -3.34 -25.32
C ARG A 77 -5.47 -4.31 -25.69
N ARG A 78 -6.72 -3.88 -25.59
CA ARG A 78 -7.91 -4.69 -25.87
C ARG A 78 -8.83 -3.99 -26.86
N CYS A 79 -9.62 -4.76 -27.61
CA CYS A 79 -10.66 -4.22 -28.47
C CYS A 79 -12.00 -4.08 -27.73
N GLU A 80 -12.22 -4.93 -26.73
CA GLU A 80 -13.42 -4.92 -25.90
C GLU A 80 -13.31 -3.90 -24.76
N ASN A 81 -14.47 -3.35 -24.36
CA ASN A 81 -14.56 -2.45 -23.22
C ASN A 81 -14.24 -3.18 -21.92
N ILE A 82 -13.33 -2.61 -21.14
CA ILE A 82 -13.09 -3.04 -19.76
C ILE A 82 -14.19 -2.40 -18.91
N ILE A 83 -14.86 -3.21 -18.08
CA ILE A 83 -15.97 -2.78 -17.21
C ILE A 83 -15.50 -2.63 -15.76
N HIS A 84 -14.61 -3.51 -15.27
CA HIS A 84 -14.11 -3.46 -13.90
C HIS A 84 -12.60 -3.60 -13.81
N LEU A 85 -12.00 -2.76 -12.96
CA LEU A 85 -10.60 -2.83 -12.52
C LEU A 85 -10.56 -2.91 -11.00
N ILE A 86 -10.04 -4.00 -10.43
CA ILE A 86 -10.06 -4.19 -8.98
C ILE A 86 -8.77 -4.84 -8.49
N TRP A 87 -8.15 -4.19 -7.50
CA TRP A 87 -6.97 -4.72 -6.82
C TRP A 87 -7.32 -5.74 -5.73
N SER A 88 -6.51 -6.79 -5.63
CA SER A 88 -6.59 -7.74 -4.52
C SER A 88 -6.24 -7.05 -3.20
N SER A 89 -7.03 -7.29 -2.15
CA SER A 89 -6.71 -6.88 -0.77
C SER A 89 -5.64 -7.78 -0.13
N ASN A 90 -5.41 -8.97 -0.70
CA ASN A 90 -4.59 -10.01 -0.10
C ASN A 90 -3.09 -9.73 -0.25
N SER A 91 -2.41 -9.72 0.90
CA SER A 91 -0.97 -9.56 1.12
C SER A 91 -0.29 -8.32 0.47
N PRO A 92 0.48 -7.51 1.23
CA PRO A 92 1.17 -6.32 0.69
C PRO A 92 2.17 -6.64 -0.43
N ASN A 93 2.56 -7.91 -0.54
CA ASN A 93 3.64 -8.42 -1.36
C ASN A 93 3.17 -9.08 -2.68
N GLN A 94 1.90 -9.49 -2.78
CA GLN A 94 1.36 -10.14 -3.98
C GLN A 94 0.08 -9.45 -4.47
N LYS A 95 0.21 -8.18 -4.87
CA LYS A 95 -0.91 -7.44 -5.47
C LYS A 95 -1.25 -8.01 -6.84
N ARG A 96 -2.50 -8.42 -7.00
CA ARG A 96 -3.08 -8.87 -8.26
C ARG A 96 -4.13 -7.86 -8.72
N LEU A 97 -4.17 -7.58 -10.01
CA LEU A 97 -5.16 -6.73 -10.65
C LEU A 97 -6.15 -7.64 -11.39
N LEU A 98 -7.43 -7.54 -11.05
CA LEU A 98 -8.50 -8.18 -11.78
C LEU A 98 -9.02 -7.22 -12.85
N VAL A 99 -9.10 -7.71 -14.08
CA VAL A 99 -9.59 -6.96 -15.25
C VAL A 99 -10.72 -7.76 -15.86
N ALA A 100 -11.93 -7.20 -15.85
CA ALA A 100 -13.11 -7.81 -16.45
C ALA A 100 -13.60 -6.98 -17.64
N ASP A 101 -13.96 -7.65 -18.74
CA ASP A 101 -14.48 -7.01 -19.95
C ASP A 101 -15.95 -7.32 -20.24
N GLU A 102 -16.48 -6.59 -21.22
CA GLU A 102 -17.86 -6.72 -21.71
C GLU A 102 -18.16 -8.07 -22.36
N SER A 103 -17.13 -8.75 -22.87
CA SER A 103 -17.29 -10.08 -23.49
C SER A 103 -17.49 -11.22 -22.49
N GLY A 104 -17.33 -10.93 -21.19
CA GLY A 104 -17.41 -11.92 -20.12
C GLY A 104 -16.07 -12.55 -19.77
N LYS A 105 -14.95 -12.04 -20.31
CA LYS A 105 -13.61 -12.52 -20.00
C LYS A 105 -13.03 -11.76 -18.82
N ILE A 106 -12.52 -12.52 -17.86
CA ILE A 106 -11.92 -12.07 -16.62
C ILE A 106 -10.46 -12.51 -16.63
N GLU A 107 -9.56 -11.57 -16.45
CA GLU A 107 -8.13 -11.84 -16.37
C GLU A 107 -7.56 -11.35 -15.05
N VAL A 108 -6.69 -12.16 -14.46
CA VAL A 108 -5.92 -11.80 -13.29
C VAL A 108 -4.50 -11.49 -13.73
N TRP A 109 -4.10 -10.24 -13.55
CA TRP A 109 -2.78 -9.75 -13.86
C TRP A 109 -1.97 -9.62 -12.58
N GLN A 110 -0.72 -10.07 -12.62
CA GLN A 110 0.22 -9.84 -11.54
C GLN A 110 1.54 -9.35 -12.09
N ARG A 111 2.29 -8.62 -11.27
CA ARG A 111 3.67 -8.29 -11.59
C ARG A 111 4.48 -9.58 -11.67
N LYS A 112 5.32 -9.70 -12.67
CA LYS A 112 6.17 -10.87 -12.83
C LYS A 112 7.05 -11.01 -11.60
N GLN A 113 6.80 -12.04 -10.80
CA GLN A 113 7.61 -12.35 -9.63
C GLN A 113 8.72 -13.28 -10.08
N THR A 114 9.94 -12.77 -10.01
CA THR A 114 11.13 -13.64 -10.03
C THR A 114 11.52 -13.92 -8.58
N MET A 115 12.32 -14.96 -8.33
CA MET A 115 12.77 -15.29 -6.96
C MET A 115 13.45 -14.10 -6.25
N THR A 116 13.97 -13.13 -7.01
CA THR A 116 14.73 -11.99 -6.47
C THR A 116 13.98 -10.66 -6.59
N HIS A 117 13.08 -10.46 -7.56
CA HIS A 117 12.55 -9.14 -7.89
C HIS A 117 11.08 -9.12 -8.32
N VAL A 118 10.42 -7.99 -8.02
CA VAL A 118 9.08 -7.62 -8.51
C VAL A 118 9.21 -6.23 -9.13
N LEU A 119 8.95 -6.10 -10.43
CA LEU A 119 9.08 -4.85 -11.17
C LEU A 119 7.71 -4.24 -11.44
N LEU A 120 7.63 -2.91 -11.43
CA LEU A 120 6.43 -2.15 -11.75
C LEU A 120 6.10 -2.21 -13.25
N ASN A 121 7.10 -2.37 -14.12
CA ASN A 121 6.94 -2.35 -15.56
C ASN A 121 6.86 -3.74 -16.22
N ASP A 122 6.83 -4.82 -15.43
CA ASP A 122 6.77 -6.20 -15.95
C ASP A 122 5.54 -6.94 -15.38
N TRP A 123 4.55 -7.18 -16.24
CA TRP A 123 3.25 -7.75 -15.89
C TRP A 123 2.96 -9.00 -16.70
N THR A 124 2.35 -9.99 -16.05
CA THR A 124 1.94 -11.25 -16.67
C THR A 124 0.51 -11.60 -16.26
N CYS A 125 -0.30 -12.03 -17.21
CA CYS A 125 -1.60 -12.63 -16.93
C CYS A 125 -1.39 -14.03 -16.34
N THR A 126 -1.90 -14.28 -15.13
CA THR A 126 -1.78 -15.59 -14.46
C THR A 126 -2.92 -16.51 -14.79
N HIS A 127 -4.13 -15.98 -14.72
CA HIS A 127 -5.37 -16.74 -14.87
C HIS A 127 -6.32 -15.96 -15.77
N SER A 128 -7.03 -16.70 -16.61
CA SER A 128 -8.12 -16.17 -17.42
C SER A 128 -9.32 -17.09 -17.28
N VAL A 129 -10.48 -16.50 -16.96
CA VAL A 129 -11.76 -17.19 -16.86
C VAL A 129 -12.69 -16.53 -17.87
N ASN A 130 -13.42 -17.32 -18.65
CA ASN A 130 -14.34 -16.81 -19.65
C ASN A 130 -15.79 -17.24 -19.33
N LEU A 131 -16.67 -16.26 -19.19
CA LEU A 131 -18.12 -16.40 -19.07
C LEU A 131 -18.76 -16.01 -20.39
N SER A 132 -18.62 -16.89 -21.39
CA SER A 132 -19.08 -16.65 -22.76
C SER A 132 -20.53 -16.18 -22.81
N GLY A 133 -20.78 -15.03 -23.43
CA GLY A 133 -22.14 -14.49 -23.66
C GLY A 133 -22.77 -13.79 -22.45
N GLU A 134 -22.02 -13.64 -21.36
CA GLU A 134 -22.48 -12.93 -20.15
C GLU A 134 -21.73 -11.60 -20.02
N ILE A 135 -22.49 -10.51 -19.81
CA ILE A 135 -21.89 -9.18 -19.54
C ILE A 135 -21.65 -9.08 -18.03
N ILE A 136 -20.44 -8.69 -17.64
CA ILE A 136 -20.07 -8.55 -16.24
C ILE A 136 -20.57 -7.21 -15.71
N VAL A 137 -21.34 -7.23 -14.62
CA VAL A 137 -21.90 -6.02 -13.98
C VAL A 137 -21.10 -5.61 -12.76
N CYS A 138 -20.57 -6.57 -11.98
CA CYS A 138 -19.80 -6.30 -10.78
C CYS A 138 -18.78 -7.42 -10.52
N ALA A 139 -17.64 -7.08 -9.94
CA ALA A 139 -16.62 -8.05 -9.51
C ALA A 139 -16.09 -7.71 -8.11
N LYS A 140 -15.59 -8.70 -7.37
CA LYS A 140 -14.93 -8.49 -6.08
C LYS A 140 -13.93 -9.62 -5.79
N TRP A 141 -12.83 -9.30 -5.11
CA TRP A 141 -11.91 -10.32 -4.57
C TRP A 141 -12.51 -10.99 -3.33
N PHE A 142 -12.00 -12.15 -2.92
CA PHE A 142 -12.29 -12.75 -1.62
C PHE A 142 -11.51 -12.07 -0.49
N GLN A 143 -12.00 -12.18 0.74
CA GLN A 143 -11.33 -11.66 1.92
C GLN A 143 -10.74 -12.79 2.77
N ASN A 144 -9.47 -12.67 3.13
CA ASN A 144 -8.71 -13.69 3.88
C ASN A 144 -8.73 -13.48 5.42
N GLY A 145 -9.76 -12.85 5.98
CA GLY A 145 -10.08 -12.93 7.41
C GLY A 145 -9.16 -12.20 8.41
N ALA A 146 -8.37 -11.20 7.99
CA ALA A 146 -7.52 -10.44 8.93
C ALA A 146 -7.61 -8.92 8.72
N GLU A 147 -8.53 -8.29 9.45
CA GLU A 147 -8.64 -6.83 9.55
C GLU A 147 -8.25 -6.37 10.97
N ARG A 148 -7.61 -5.20 11.09
CA ARG A 148 -7.39 -4.55 12.39
C ARG A 148 -8.17 -3.26 12.41
N ASN A 149 -8.86 -3.00 13.52
CA ASN A 149 -9.56 -1.75 13.74
C ASN A 149 -8.58 -0.65 14.18
N ILE A 150 -8.91 0.61 13.90
CA ILE A 150 -8.26 1.76 14.49
C ILE A 150 -9.22 2.39 15.48
N LYS A 151 -8.82 2.49 16.76
CA LYS A 151 -9.54 3.27 17.77
C LYS A 151 -8.84 4.62 17.99
N LEU A 152 -9.47 5.73 17.57
CA LEU A 152 -8.90 7.09 17.54
C LEU A 152 -9.17 7.92 18.83
N TRP A 153 -9.62 7.29 19.92
CA TRP A 153 -9.98 7.96 21.18
C TRP A 153 -9.02 7.70 22.35
N ARG A 154 -8.10 6.76 22.21
CA ARG A 154 -7.29 6.27 23.34
C ARG A 154 -5.87 6.84 23.30
N GLU A 155 -5.73 8.12 23.64
CA GLU A 155 -4.42 8.78 23.78
C GLU A 155 -3.52 8.12 24.84
N ILE A 156 -4.11 7.39 25.79
CA ILE A 156 -3.44 6.87 27.00
C ILE A 156 -3.02 5.40 26.85
N ILE A 157 -3.49 4.67 25.83
CA ILE A 157 -3.12 3.26 25.68
C ILE A 157 -1.71 3.12 25.12
N GLY A 158 -0.84 2.50 25.91
CA GLY A 158 0.59 2.36 25.61
C GLY A 158 0.94 1.25 24.63
N LEU A 159 0.17 0.17 24.53
CA LEU A 159 0.51 -1.00 23.70
C LEU A 159 -0.33 -1.07 22.41
N TYR A 160 0.31 -1.47 21.32
CA TYR A 160 -0.33 -1.53 20.00
C TYR A 160 -1.46 -2.53 19.90
N ASP A 161 -1.40 -3.67 20.61
CA ASP A 161 -2.49 -4.66 20.56
C ASP A 161 -3.77 -4.14 21.22
N ASP A 162 -3.64 -3.27 22.24
CA ASP A 162 -4.77 -2.63 22.91
C ASP A 162 -5.29 -1.41 22.14
N LYS A 163 -4.39 -0.70 21.44
CA LYS A 163 -4.71 0.48 20.62
C LYS A 163 -5.35 0.11 19.28
N TYR A 164 -4.91 -0.99 18.67
CA TYR A 164 -5.35 -1.49 17.37
C TYR A 164 -5.87 -2.93 17.49
N PRO A 165 -7.06 -3.11 18.09
CA PRO A 165 -7.61 -4.45 18.31
C PRO A 165 -7.83 -5.16 16.98
N LYS A 166 -7.52 -6.45 16.96
CA LYS A 166 -7.86 -7.32 15.83
C LYS A 166 -9.38 -7.44 15.76
N ILE A 167 -9.92 -7.37 14.54
CA ILE A 167 -11.31 -7.70 14.28
C ILE A 167 -11.30 -9.16 13.86
N ASP A 168 -11.98 -10.01 14.61
CA ASP A 168 -12.14 -11.43 14.30
C ASP A 168 -13.13 -11.59 13.14
N CYS A 169 -12.70 -11.24 11.93
CA CYS A 169 -13.44 -11.50 10.72
C CYS A 169 -13.10 -12.89 10.20
N LYS A 170 -14.10 -13.72 9.92
CA LYS A 170 -13.86 -14.98 9.21
C LYS A 170 -13.50 -14.71 7.76
N CYS A 171 -12.69 -15.57 7.15
CA CYS A 171 -12.45 -15.50 5.72
C CYS A 171 -13.74 -15.84 4.96
N THR A 172 -13.94 -15.25 3.78
CA THR A 172 -15.16 -15.44 2.98
C THR A 172 -15.22 -16.83 2.33
N VAL A 173 -14.06 -17.39 2.03
CA VAL A 173 -13.89 -18.73 1.47
C VAL A 173 -12.68 -19.36 2.13
N GLU A 174 -12.83 -20.58 2.64
CA GLU A 174 -11.74 -21.37 3.21
C GLU A 174 -11.07 -22.23 2.14
N GLU A 175 -9.78 -22.50 2.29
CA GLU A 175 -9.02 -23.36 1.39
C GLU A 175 -9.35 -24.84 1.64
N LEU A 176 -9.62 -25.62 0.58
CA LEU A 176 -10.04 -27.03 0.71
C LEU A 176 -9.03 -27.92 1.45
N GLN A 177 -7.73 -27.59 1.31
CA GLN A 177 -6.63 -28.39 1.84
C GLN A 177 -6.14 -27.88 3.21
N SER A 178 -6.49 -26.65 3.60
CA SER A 178 -6.12 -26.04 4.88
C SER A 178 -7.33 -25.31 5.50
N PRO A 179 -8.20 -26.02 6.25
CA PRO A 179 -9.37 -25.40 6.88
C PRO A 179 -8.94 -24.31 7.88
N GLY A 180 -9.59 -23.16 7.81
CA GLY A 180 -9.25 -21.95 8.56
C GLY A 180 -8.29 -20.97 7.86
N GLU A 181 -7.64 -21.37 6.76
CA GLU A 181 -6.90 -20.42 5.90
C GLU A 181 -7.82 -19.88 4.80
N GLY A 182 -7.79 -18.56 4.60
CA GLY A 182 -8.56 -17.91 3.53
C GLY A 182 -8.03 -18.29 2.14
N ALA A 183 -8.92 -18.70 1.24
CA ALA A 183 -8.61 -19.00 -0.15
C ALA A 183 -8.51 -17.71 -0.97
N ASP A 184 -7.57 -17.67 -1.91
CA ASP A 184 -7.49 -16.56 -2.86
C ASP A 184 -8.46 -16.79 -4.01
N GLY A 185 -9.14 -15.74 -4.46
CA GLY A 185 -10.10 -15.85 -5.55
C GLY A 185 -10.99 -14.63 -5.67
N PHE A 186 -11.96 -14.70 -6.56
CA PHE A 186 -12.87 -13.59 -6.85
C PHE A 186 -14.29 -14.08 -7.16
N CYS A 187 -15.26 -13.21 -6.99
CA CYS A 187 -16.64 -13.40 -7.43
C CYS A 187 -17.05 -12.30 -8.40
N VAL A 188 -18.02 -12.63 -9.27
CA VAL A 188 -18.60 -11.73 -10.26
C VAL A 188 -20.11 -11.91 -10.36
N ILE A 189 -20.79 -10.83 -10.70
CA ILE A 189 -22.21 -10.80 -11.04
C ILE A 189 -22.35 -10.39 -12.49
N THR A 190 -23.23 -11.08 -13.20
CA THR A 190 -23.52 -10.85 -14.61
C THR A 190 -24.89 -10.20 -14.81
N SER A 191 -25.10 -9.59 -15.97
CA SER A 191 -26.35 -8.91 -16.32
C SER A 191 -27.54 -9.87 -16.42
N SER A 192 -27.32 -11.18 -16.60
CA SER A 192 -28.39 -12.18 -16.62
C SER A 192 -28.75 -12.73 -15.23
N GLY A 193 -28.12 -12.24 -14.16
CA GLY A 193 -28.40 -12.70 -12.80
C GLY A 193 -27.57 -13.89 -12.33
N LEU A 194 -26.50 -14.25 -13.04
CA LEU A 194 -25.57 -15.27 -12.57
C LEU A 194 -24.56 -14.66 -11.60
N PHE A 195 -24.40 -15.33 -10.47
CA PHE A 195 -23.27 -15.20 -9.57
C PHE A 195 -22.25 -16.29 -9.90
N ALA A 196 -21.09 -15.89 -10.39
CA ALA A 196 -19.99 -16.80 -10.65
C ALA A 196 -18.83 -16.48 -9.71
N TRP A 197 -18.10 -17.51 -9.31
CA TRP A 197 -16.93 -17.33 -8.46
C TRP A 197 -15.80 -18.24 -8.93
N ALA A 198 -14.57 -17.80 -8.70
CA ALA A 198 -13.35 -18.51 -9.04
C ALA A 198 -12.41 -18.55 -7.82
N VAL A 199 -12.08 -19.75 -7.35
CA VAL A 199 -11.06 -19.97 -6.31
C VAL A 199 -9.75 -20.38 -6.98
N ILE A 200 -8.68 -19.68 -6.62
CA ILE A 200 -7.31 -19.93 -7.06
C ILE A 200 -6.62 -20.72 -5.94
N SER A 201 -6.32 -22.00 -6.17
CA SER A 201 -5.62 -22.84 -5.20
C SER A 201 -4.17 -22.38 -5.02
N LYS A 202 -3.70 -22.26 -3.77
CA LYS A 202 -2.30 -21.88 -3.50
C LYS A 202 -1.32 -23.02 -3.77
N VAL A 203 -1.79 -24.27 -3.71
CA VAL A 203 -0.93 -25.46 -3.79
C VAL A 203 -0.67 -25.86 -5.25
N ASN A 204 -1.71 -25.92 -6.07
CA ASN A 204 -1.59 -26.38 -7.46
C ASN A 204 -1.64 -25.25 -8.50
N SER A 205 -1.97 -24.01 -8.10
CA SER A 205 -2.31 -22.90 -9.02
C SER A 205 -3.50 -23.19 -9.94
N ASP A 206 -4.26 -24.26 -9.66
CA ASP A 206 -5.51 -24.58 -10.35
C ASP A 206 -6.60 -23.57 -9.98
N VAL A 207 -7.51 -23.32 -10.94
CA VAL A 207 -8.64 -22.41 -10.76
C VAL A 207 -9.94 -23.22 -10.79
N TYR A 208 -10.66 -23.21 -9.67
CA TYR A 208 -12.01 -23.78 -9.57
C TYR A 208 -13.03 -22.71 -9.87
N VAL A 209 -13.93 -22.94 -10.83
CA VAL A 209 -14.95 -21.97 -11.25
C VAL A 209 -16.34 -22.59 -11.13
N GLU A 210 -17.24 -21.91 -10.43
CA GLU A 210 -18.66 -22.28 -10.37
C GLU A 210 -19.57 -21.12 -10.75
N LYS A 211 -20.78 -21.45 -11.18
CA LYS A 211 -21.82 -20.51 -11.63
C LYS A 211 -23.14 -20.88 -10.98
N HIS A 212 -23.77 -19.93 -10.31
CA HIS A 212 -25.03 -20.09 -9.62
C HIS A 212 -25.99 -18.97 -10.04
N SER A 213 -27.29 -19.25 -10.09
CA SER A 213 -28.27 -18.18 -10.27
C SER A 213 -28.59 -17.52 -8.93
N LEU A 214 -28.62 -16.19 -8.89
CA LEU A 214 -29.06 -15.43 -7.73
C LEU A 214 -30.56 -15.63 -7.43
N PHE A 215 -31.38 -15.80 -8.47
CA PHE A 215 -32.84 -15.80 -8.37
C PHE A 215 -33.46 -17.19 -8.17
N GLN A 216 -32.82 -18.06 -7.38
CA GLN A 216 -33.33 -19.39 -6.99
C GLN A 216 -34.04 -20.13 -8.16
N ASN A 217 -33.30 -20.31 -9.27
CA ASN A 217 -33.66 -20.98 -10.54
C ASN A 217 -34.21 -20.11 -11.68
N CYS A 218 -34.39 -18.80 -11.47
CA CYS A 218 -34.74 -17.87 -12.56
C CYS A 218 -33.53 -17.04 -13.01
N ARG A 219 -33.62 -16.40 -14.18
CA ARG A 219 -32.69 -15.33 -14.58
C ARG A 219 -33.49 -14.04 -14.64
N SER A 220 -32.95 -12.99 -14.06
CA SER A 220 -33.49 -11.63 -14.19
C SER A 220 -32.39 -10.72 -14.66
N TYR A 221 -32.79 -9.69 -15.42
CA TYR A 221 -31.86 -8.68 -15.87
C TYR A 221 -31.38 -7.85 -14.67
N ILE A 222 -30.08 -7.64 -14.59
CA ILE A 222 -29.44 -6.77 -13.61
C ILE A 222 -28.70 -5.68 -14.39
N ALA A 223 -29.06 -4.43 -14.13
CA ALA A 223 -28.36 -3.27 -14.67
C ALA A 223 -27.20 -2.84 -13.77
N VAL A 224 -27.42 -2.84 -12.44
CA VAL A 224 -26.48 -2.30 -11.46
C VAL A 224 -26.37 -3.27 -10.28
N ALA A 225 -25.14 -3.50 -9.81
CA ALA A 225 -24.87 -4.34 -8.65
C ALA A 225 -23.63 -3.89 -7.88
N ASP A 226 -23.62 -4.12 -6.56
CA ASP A 226 -22.42 -4.05 -5.74
C ASP A 226 -22.34 -5.23 -4.77
N ILE A 227 -21.11 -5.56 -4.35
CA ILE A 227 -20.80 -6.70 -3.49
C ILE A 227 -20.00 -6.21 -2.28
N ASN A 228 -20.45 -6.60 -1.09
CA ASN A 228 -19.76 -6.34 0.16
C ASN A 228 -19.52 -7.60 0.99
N PHE A 229 -18.56 -7.54 1.92
CA PHE A 229 -18.29 -8.64 2.85
C PHE A 229 -19.00 -8.39 4.19
N HIS A 230 -19.66 -9.42 4.69
CA HIS A 230 -20.23 -9.46 6.03
C HIS A 230 -19.30 -10.23 6.97
N ILE A 231 -19.32 -9.90 8.26
CA ILE A 231 -18.44 -10.50 9.27
C ILE A 231 -18.64 -12.03 9.42
N ASP A 232 -19.83 -12.52 9.09
CA ASP A 232 -20.22 -13.94 9.11
C ASP A 232 -19.65 -14.76 7.93
N SER A 233 -18.51 -14.41 7.33
CA SER A 233 -17.95 -15.12 6.16
C SER A 233 -18.87 -15.16 4.91
N SER A 234 -19.81 -14.23 4.80
CA SER A 234 -20.77 -14.18 3.69
C SER A 234 -20.62 -12.89 2.88
N PHE A 235 -21.04 -12.94 1.63
CA PHE A 235 -21.17 -11.79 0.76
C PHE A 235 -22.59 -11.23 0.87
N VAL A 236 -22.71 -9.92 0.96
CA VAL A 236 -23.98 -9.21 0.78
C VAL A 236 -23.94 -8.56 -0.60
N VAL A 237 -24.96 -8.85 -1.39
CA VAL A 237 -25.07 -8.46 -2.79
C VAL A 237 -26.33 -7.62 -2.93
N ALA A 238 -26.21 -6.40 -3.46
CA ALA A 238 -27.35 -5.56 -3.80
C ALA A 238 -27.46 -5.44 -5.31
N VAL A 239 -28.66 -5.64 -5.88
CA VAL A 239 -28.90 -5.65 -7.32
C VAL A 239 -30.17 -4.90 -7.69
N SER A 240 -30.14 -4.22 -8.83
CA SER A 240 -31.28 -3.54 -9.44
C SER A 240 -31.30 -3.79 -10.95
N ASP A 241 -32.50 -3.88 -11.53
CA ASP A 241 -32.73 -3.93 -12.98
C ASP A 241 -32.68 -2.53 -13.63
N GLY A 242 -32.42 -1.47 -12.84
CA GLY A 242 -32.33 -0.08 -13.28
C GLY A 242 -33.66 0.67 -13.24
N CYS A 243 -34.78 -0.01 -13.00
CA CYS A 243 -36.09 0.65 -12.91
C CYS A 243 -36.38 1.10 -11.48
N SER A 244 -37.14 2.20 -11.31
CA SER A 244 -37.63 2.62 -9.99
C SER A 244 -38.83 1.82 -9.49
N THR A 245 -39.58 1.18 -10.40
CA THR A 245 -40.81 0.44 -10.05
C THR A 245 -40.53 -0.94 -9.46
N SER A 246 -39.34 -1.48 -9.73
CA SER A 246 -38.83 -2.73 -9.19
C SER A 246 -38.10 -2.47 -7.88
N PRO A 247 -38.21 -3.37 -6.88
CA PRO A 247 -37.42 -3.25 -5.67
C PRO A 247 -35.95 -3.56 -5.96
N ILE A 248 -35.05 -2.83 -5.31
CA ILE A 248 -33.64 -3.22 -5.23
C ILE A 248 -33.59 -4.45 -4.34
N SER A 249 -33.09 -5.56 -4.86
CA SER A 249 -33.05 -6.83 -4.12
C SER A 249 -31.68 -7.03 -3.50
N THR A 250 -31.67 -7.56 -2.27
CA THR A 250 -30.44 -7.91 -1.58
C THR A 250 -30.35 -9.42 -1.43
N TYR A 251 -29.14 -9.97 -1.48
CA TYR A 251 -28.85 -11.40 -1.35
C TYR A 251 -27.67 -11.61 -0.42
N LYS A 252 -27.77 -12.60 0.46
CA LYS A 252 -26.65 -13.09 1.26
C LYS A 252 -26.16 -14.40 0.64
N VAL A 253 -24.89 -14.42 0.23
CA VAL A 253 -24.25 -15.57 -0.42
C VAL A 253 -23.13 -16.09 0.46
N GLN A 254 -23.10 -17.39 0.73
CA GLN A 254 -22.05 -18.03 1.50
C GLN A 254 -21.44 -19.16 0.69
N ILE A 255 -20.10 -19.21 0.67
CA ILE A 255 -19.33 -20.25 -0.02
C ILE A 255 -18.65 -21.08 1.07
N SER A 256 -18.97 -22.36 1.16
CA SER A 256 -18.40 -23.26 2.15
C SER A 256 -17.56 -24.34 1.49
N SER A 257 -16.42 -24.67 2.09
CA SER A 257 -15.59 -25.82 1.71
C SER A 257 -16.04 -27.03 2.52
N GLN A 258 -16.79 -27.95 1.92
CA GLN A 258 -17.22 -29.20 2.57
C GLN A 258 -16.77 -30.41 1.76
N ASN A 259 -16.24 -31.44 2.41
CA ASN A 259 -15.91 -32.74 1.79
C ASN A 259 -15.09 -32.63 0.49
N SER A 260 -13.99 -31.85 0.50
CA SER A 260 -13.13 -31.62 -0.68
C SER A 260 -13.79 -30.96 -1.89
N ALA A 261 -14.99 -30.39 -1.74
CA ALA A 261 -15.66 -29.57 -2.74
C ALA A 261 -16.11 -28.24 -2.13
N TYR A 262 -16.35 -27.26 -3.01
CA TYR A 262 -16.98 -26.01 -2.63
C TYR A 262 -18.50 -26.15 -2.83
N SER A 263 -19.28 -25.53 -1.95
CA SER A 263 -20.73 -25.43 -2.07
C SER A 263 -21.17 -23.99 -1.81
N THR A 264 -22.16 -23.53 -2.58
CA THR A 264 -22.68 -22.16 -2.49
C THR A 264 -24.11 -22.18 -1.97
N SER A 265 -24.41 -21.42 -0.92
CA SER A 265 -25.77 -21.17 -0.44
C SER A 265 -26.14 -19.70 -0.69
N ILE A 266 -27.34 -19.49 -1.26
CA ILE A 266 -27.86 -18.16 -1.58
C ILE A 266 -29.19 -17.99 -0.87
N SER A 267 -29.26 -16.99 0.00
CA SER A 267 -30.50 -16.57 0.68
C SER A 267 -30.88 -15.16 0.27
N SER A 268 -32.13 -14.95 -0.10
CA SER A 268 -32.67 -13.63 -0.40
C SER A 268 -32.76 -12.79 0.89
N GLY A 269 -32.30 -11.54 0.80
CA GLY A 269 -32.43 -10.52 1.82
C GLY A 269 -33.65 -9.62 1.58
N LEU A 270 -33.74 -8.54 2.36
CA LEU A 270 -34.83 -7.57 2.27
C LEU A 270 -34.70 -6.70 1.02
N GLY A 271 -35.80 -6.57 0.29
CA GLY A 271 -35.90 -5.63 -0.82
C GLY A 271 -36.06 -4.19 -0.35
N ILE A 272 -35.50 -3.25 -1.11
CA ILE A 272 -35.67 -1.82 -0.90
C ILE A 272 -36.65 -1.31 -1.96
N VAL A 273 -37.75 -0.71 -1.52
CA VAL A 273 -38.70 -0.02 -2.39
C VAL A 273 -38.46 1.48 -2.25
N LEU A 274 -38.18 2.13 -3.37
CA LEU A 274 -38.03 3.59 -3.41
C LEU A 274 -39.42 4.23 -3.33
N GLN A 275 -39.65 5.13 -2.39
CA GLN A 275 -40.98 5.73 -2.12
C GLN A 275 -41.35 6.89 -3.09
N ASP A 276 -40.72 6.96 -4.26
CA ASP A 276 -40.92 8.06 -5.21
C ASP A 276 -41.93 7.65 -6.29
N ASN A 277 -43.13 8.26 -6.27
CA ASN A 277 -44.29 7.95 -7.12
C ASN A 277 -44.16 8.43 -8.60
N SER A 278 -43.00 8.93 -9.03
CA SER A 278 -42.80 9.44 -10.39
C SER A 278 -42.27 8.38 -11.35
N SER A 279 -42.91 8.25 -12.51
CA SER A 279 -42.72 7.15 -13.47
C SER A 279 -41.42 7.16 -14.28
N GLU A 280 -40.54 8.15 -14.11
CA GLU A 280 -39.35 8.35 -14.96
C GLU A 280 -38.01 8.30 -14.17
N ILE A 281 -38.00 7.61 -13.03
CA ILE A 281 -36.78 7.44 -12.24
C ILE A 281 -36.04 6.15 -12.66
N SER A 282 -34.73 6.24 -12.90
CA SER A 282 -33.86 5.08 -13.11
C SER A 282 -32.77 4.98 -12.04
N VAL A 283 -32.46 3.76 -11.58
CA VAL A 283 -31.35 3.50 -10.65
C VAL A 283 -30.05 3.38 -11.47
N THR A 284 -29.08 4.26 -11.20
CA THR A 284 -27.82 4.32 -11.97
C THR A 284 -26.63 3.75 -11.22
N HIS A 285 -26.53 3.97 -9.91
CA HIS A 285 -25.42 3.48 -9.09
C HIS A 285 -25.90 2.86 -7.78
N LEU A 286 -25.24 1.76 -7.40
CA LEU A 286 -25.33 1.14 -6.08
C LEU A 286 -23.93 1.03 -5.51
N LYS A 287 -23.73 1.47 -4.26
CA LYS A 287 -22.42 1.37 -3.61
C LYS A 287 -22.55 1.13 -2.11
N PHE A 288 -21.90 0.10 -1.59
CA PHE A 288 -21.74 -0.08 -0.16
C PHE A 288 -20.73 0.93 0.41
N THR A 289 -21.03 1.47 1.59
CA THR A 289 -20.26 2.57 2.22
C THR A 289 -18.89 2.13 2.76
N CYS A 290 -18.74 0.85 3.09
CA CYS A 290 -17.51 0.26 3.62
C CYS A 290 -17.21 -1.05 2.90
N ARG A 291 -15.93 -1.46 2.85
CA ARG A 291 -15.54 -2.82 2.43
C ARG A 291 -15.96 -3.92 3.41
N PHE A 292 -16.25 -3.57 4.67
CA PHE A 292 -16.71 -4.50 5.70
C PHE A 292 -18.01 -3.99 6.28
N SER A 293 -19.07 -4.75 6.08
CA SER A 293 -20.37 -4.48 6.67
C SER A 293 -20.42 -5.08 8.08
N LEU A 294 -20.44 -4.20 9.09
CA LEU A 294 -21.11 -4.50 10.37
C LEU A 294 -22.55 -3.98 10.38
N ASN A 295 -22.76 -2.85 9.69
CA ASN A 295 -24.05 -2.25 9.44
C ASN A 295 -24.25 -2.33 7.93
N ASP A 296 -25.27 -3.04 7.46
CA ASP A 296 -25.58 -3.10 6.04
C ASP A 296 -26.05 -1.71 5.58
N GLU A 297 -25.15 -0.97 4.95
CA GLU A 297 -25.35 0.41 4.53
C GLU A 297 -25.08 0.56 3.04
N LEU A 298 -26.04 1.15 2.34
CA LEU A 298 -26.08 1.21 0.88
C LEU A 298 -26.33 2.64 0.43
N ILE A 299 -25.52 3.10 -0.53
CA ILE A 299 -25.75 4.33 -1.28
C ILE A 299 -26.49 3.94 -2.55
N VAL A 300 -27.63 4.57 -2.76
CA VAL A 300 -28.43 4.41 -3.98
C VAL A 300 -28.45 5.75 -4.71
N VAL A 301 -28.14 5.73 -5.99
CA VAL A 301 -28.29 6.90 -6.85
C VAL A 301 -29.38 6.67 -7.86
N THR A 302 -30.32 7.58 -7.88
CA THR A 302 -31.41 7.61 -8.85
C THR A 302 -31.25 8.81 -9.77
N GLU A 303 -31.63 8.64 -11.03
CA GLU A 303 -31.65 9.70 -12.03
C GLU A 303 -33.10 10.11 -12.33
N GLN A 304 -33.32 11.41 -12.41
CA GLN A 304 -34.57 12.04 -12.83
C GLN A 304 -34.26 13.29 -13.63
N ASP A 305 -34.73 13.40 -14.87
CA ASP A 305 -34.60 14.61 -15.70
C ASP A 305 -33.16 15.17 -15.80
N LYS A 306 -32.16 14.30 -16.01
CA LYS A 306 -30.72 14.64 -16.05
C LYS A 306 -30.13 15.17 -14.72
N ARG A 307 -30.85 14.99 -13.62
CA ARG A 307 -30.36 15.24 -12.27
C ARG A 307 -30.28 13.92 -11.52
N SER A 308 -29.39 13.85 -10.56
CA SER A 308 -29.27 12.67 -9.71
C SER A 308 -29.71 12.97 -8.28
N LYS A 309 -30.36 12.00 -7.64
CA LYS A 309 -30.67 11.99 -6.21
C LYS A 309 -29.85 10.88 -5.56
N VAL A 310 -29.06 11.24 -4.57
CA VAL A 310 -28.25 10.32 -3.77
C VAL A 310 -28.98 10.05 -2.46
N THR A 311 -29.29 8.79 -2.18
CA THR A 311 -29.91 8.37 -0.92
C THR A 311 -29.00 7.42 -0.16
N PHE A 312 -28.82 7.69 1.12
CA PHE A 312 -28.03 6.87 2.04
C PHE A 312 -28.99 6.01 2.85
N LEU A 313 -28.87 4.69 2.73
CA LEU A 313 -29.74 3.72 3.39
C LEU A 313 -28.97 2.88 4.39
N LYS A 314 -29.61 2.52 5.50
CA LYS A 314 -29.09 1.58 6.49
C LYS A 314 -30.14 0.54 6.83
N LEU A 315 -29.73 -0.71 6.95
CA LEU A 315 -30.56 -1.77 7.51
C LEU A 315 -30.58 -1.63 9.03
N ASP A 316 -31.76 -1.39 9.58
CA ASP A 316 -31.98 -1.30 11.03
C ASP A 316 -33.20 -2.13 11.46
N LYS A 317 -33.33 -2.34 12.76
CA LYS A 317 -34.49 -3.03 13.35
C LYS A 317 -35.51 -1.99 13.82
N GLU A 318 -36.67 -1.98 13.19
CA GLU A 318 -37.80 -1.19 13.66
C GLU A 318 -38.76 -2.05 14.48
N VAL A 319 -39.24 -1.47 15.58
CA VAL A 319 -40.24 -2.10 16.44
C VAL A 319 -41.62 -1.67 15.94
N SER A 320 -42.28 -2.57 15.22
CA SER A 320 -43.61 -2.34 14.67
C SER A 320 -44.69 -2.92 15.60
N ASN A 321 -45.82 -2.21 15.69
CA ASN A 321 -47.01 -2.73 16.36
C ASN A 321 -47.76 -3.65 15.39
N LEU A 322 -48.06 -4.88 15.83
CA LEU A 322 -48.89 -5.79 15.04
C LEU A 322 -50.27 -5.18 14.78
N HIS A 323 -50.81 -5.47 13.59
CA HIS A 323 -52.15 -5.03 13.23
C HIS A 323 -53.18 -5.57 14.25
N PRO A 324 -54.16 -4.76 14.69
CA PRO A 324 -55.13 -5.15 15.73
C PRO A 324 -55.92 -6.42 15.39
N ALA A 325 -56.07 -6.77 14.12
CA ALA A 325 -56.69 -8.03 13.69
C ALA A 325 -55.89 -9.30 14.11
N ILE A 326 -54.56 -9.22 14.21
CA ILE A 326 -53.69 -10.32 14.66
C ILE A 326 -53.72 -10.39 16.20
N LEU A 327 -53.75 -9.23 16.86
CA LEU A 327 -53.87 -9.13 18.33
C LEU A 327 -55.22 -9.66 18.85
N ASN A 328 -56.30 -9.48 18.08
CA ASN A 328 -57.63 -9.98 18.43
C ASN A 328 -57.76 -11.51 18.33
N ALA A 329 -56.83 -12.20 17.64
CA ALA A 329 -56.80 -13.66 17.56
C ALA A 329 -56.03 -14.31 18.72
N SER A 330 -55.17 -13.55 19.42
CA SER A 330 -54.47 -14.01 20.61
C SER A 330 -55.22 -13.61 21.88
N HIS A 331 -55.79 -14.57 22.60
CA HIS A 331 -56.33 -14.33 23.94
C HIS A 331 -55.19 -13.94 24.90
N GLY A 332 -54.90 -12.65 25.04
CA GLY A 332 -53.95 -12.14 26.00
C GLY A 332 -53.62 -10.66 25.78
N ASN A 333 -53.99 -9.81 26.74
CA ASN A 333 -53.69 -8.38 26.79
C ASN A 333 -52.17 -8.13 26.99
N MET A 334 -51.34 -8.37 25.98
CA MET A 334 -50.03 -7.73 25.87
C MET A 334 -49.85 -7.17 24.46
N PRO A 335 -49.36 -5.93 24.31
CA PRO A 335 -48.90 -5.44 23.02
C PRO A 335 -47.65 -6.24 22.64
N LEU A 336 -47.82 -7.24 21.78
CA LEU A 336 -46.72 -7.98 21.16
C LEU A 336 -46.00 -7.02 20.22
N LYS A 337 -44.88 -6.46 20.69
CA LYS A 337 -43.94 -5.69 19.87
C LYS A 337 -43.17 -6.67 18.98
N PHE A 338 -43.19 -6.45 17.68
CA PHE A 338 -42.44 -7.26 16.71
C PHE A 338 -41.27 -6.42 16.18
N GLU A 339 -40.05 -6.95 16.30
CA GLU A 339 -38.87 -6.34 15.70
C GLU A 339 -38.73 -6.84 14.27
N GLU A 340 -38.95 -5.96 13.29
CA GLU A 340 -38.74 -6.25 11.87
C GLU A 340 -37.50 -5.49 11.40
N SER A 341 -36.68 -6.14 10.57
CA SER A 341 -35.56 -5.46 9.92
C SER A 341 -36.06 -4.73 8.68
N CYS A 342 -35.73 -3.46 8.53
CA CYS A 342 -36.11 -2.65 7.38
C CYS A 342 -34.99 -1.70 6.98
N TRP A 343 -35.04 -1.24 5.73
CA TRP A 343 -34.12 -0.24 5.22
C TRP A 343 -34.63 1.16 5.52
N ILE A 344 -33.83 1.94 6.25
CA ILE A 344 -34.16 3.31 6.67
C ILE A 344 -33.29 4.29 5.90
N SER A 345 -33.91 5.36 5.39
CA SER A 345 -33.21 6.49 4.76
C SER A 345 -32.58 7.39 5.82
N LEU A 346 -31.25 7.52 5.79
CA LEU A 346 -30.47 8.34 6.72
C LEU A 346 -30.32 9.77 6.22
N ALA A 347 -30.08 9.94 4.92
CA ALA A 347 -29.93 11.23 4.28
C ALA A 347 -30.23 11.14 2.79
N GLU A 348 -30.72 12.25 2.22
CA GLU A 348 -30.97 12.40 0.80
C GLU A 348 -30.33 13.69 0.31
N PHE A 349 -29.70 13.65 -0.85
CA PHE A 349 -29.07 14.80 -1.47
C PHE A 349 -29.42 14.89 -2.96
N MET A 350 -29.82 16.08 -3.40
CA MET A 350 -30.12 16.35 -4.81
C MET A 350 -28.89 16.95 -5.48
N CYS A 351 -28.34 16.24 -6.46
CA CYS A 351 -27.29 16.71 -7.34
C CYS A 351 -27.88 17.56 -8.48
N ASN A 352 -27.15 18.59 -8.90
CA ASN A 352 -27.59 19.46 -9.99
C ASN A 352 -27.36 18.83 -11.37
N SER A 353 -26.55 17.78 -11.43
CA SER A 353 -26.17 17.06 -12.63
C SER A 353 -26.10 15.55 -12.36
N LEU A 354 -25.78 14.77 -13.40
CA LEU A 354 -25.65 13.32 -13.32
C LEU A 354 -24.43 12.90 -12.52
N VAL A 355 -24.60 11.92 -11.62
CA VAL A 355 -23.47 11.30 -10.92
C VAL A 355 -22.73 10.36 -11.87
N MET A 356 -21.42 10.59 -12.01
CA MET A 356 -20.54 9.78 -12.86
C MET A 356 -19.93 8.61 -12.10
N SER A 357 -19.40 8.86 -10.90
CA SER A 357 -18.70 7.84 -10.13
C SER A 357 -18.70 8.13 -8.63
N ILE A 358 -18.69 7.05 -7.84
CA ILE A 358 -18.73 7.05 -6.37
C ILE A 358 -17.53 6.26 -5.83
N ALA A 359 -16.71 6.91 -5.02
CA ALA A 359 -15.61 6.26 -4.29
C ALA A 359 -15.89 6.26 -2.79
N ALA A 360 -15.77 5.09 -2.18
CA ALA A 360 -15.95 4.88 -0.74
C ALA A 360 -14.61 4.47 -0.10
N PRO A 361 -14.41 4.78 1.19
CA PRO A 361 -13.17 4.47 1.87
C PRO A 361 -12.97 2.96 1.97
N HIS A 362 -11.73 2.54 1.74
CA HIS A 362 -11.35 1.13 1.74
C HIS A 362 -11.17 0.55 3.15
N ARG A 363 -10.85 1.41 4.11
CA ARG A 363 -10.61 1.07 5.52
C ARG A 363 -11.93 0.94 6.27
N TYR A 364 -12.00 -0.07 7.13
CA TYR A 364 -12.99 -0.13 8.20
C TYR A 364 -12.56 0.76 9.38
N GLY A 365 -13.44 1.67 9.82
CA GLY A 365 -13.27 2.41 11.07
C GLY A 365 -14.51 2.30 11.95
N ASP A 366 -14.30 2.34 13.25
CA ASP A 366 -15.38 2.43 14.22
C ASP A 366 -15.99 3.84 14.12
N ARG A 367 -17.25 3.92 13.70
CA ARG A 367 -17.97 5.19 13.55
C ARG A 367 -18.42 5.81 14.85
N SER A 368 -18.36 5.07 15.95
CA SER A 368 -18.59 5.64 17.28
C SER A 368 -17.45 6.58 17.72
N ASP A 369 -16.30 6.52 17.06
CA ASP A 369 -15.16 7.39 17.36
C ASP A 369 -15.39 8.82 16.83
N VAL A 370 -15.65 9.73 17.76
CA VAL A 370 -15.88 11.17 17.49
C VAL A 370 -14.75 11.81 16.67
N ASN A 371 -13.52 11.29 16.79
CA ASN A 371 -12.31 11.78 16.13
C ASN A 371 -12.05 11.20 14.72
N ASN A 372 -12.88 10.25 14.24
CA ASN A 372 -12.66 9.58 12.97
C ASN A 372 -13.18 10.40 11.77
N SER A 373 -12.37 11.39 11.35
CA SER A 373 -12.71 12.35 10.29
C SER A 373 -12.51 11.85 8.85
N PHE A 374 -12.02 10.62 8.67
CA PHE A 374 -11.52 10.12 7.37
C PHE A 374 -12.48 9.16 6.66
N GLU A 375 -13.67 8.97 7.20
CA GLU A 375 -14.74 8.20 6.55
C GLU A 375 -15.59 9.14 5.71
N GLN A 376 -15.07 9.46 4.53
CA GLN A 376 -15.73 10.33 3.57
C GLN A 376 -15.93 9.61 2.25
N VAL A 377 -17.13 9.74 1.70
CA VAL A 377 -17.47 9.26 0.36
C VAL A 377 -17.30 10.41 -0.63
N VAL A 378 -16.68 10.10 -1.76
CA VAL A 378 -16.49 11.04 -2.87
C VAL A 378 -17.51 10.74 -3.96
N ILE A 379 -18.23 11.77 -4.40
CA ILE A 379 -19.19 11.69 -5.50
C ILE A 379 -18.77 12.71 -6.56
N SER A 380 -18.68 12.28 -7.81
CA SER A 380 -18.36 13.12 -8.97
C SER A 380 -19.58 13.31 -9.86
N GLU A 381 -19.79 14.54 -10.35
CA GLU A 381 -20.89 14.94 -11.23
C GLU A 381 -20.43 15.23 -12.66
N SER A 382 -21.35 15.10 -13.63
CA SER A 382 -21.08 15.30 -15.06
C SER A 382 -20.75 16.75 -15.43
N ASN A 383 -21.12 17.71 -14.58
CA ASN A 383 -20.73 19.13 -14.69
C ASN A 383 -19.31 19.42 -14.16
N GLY A 384 -18.58 18.40 -13.69
CA GLY A 384 -17.24 18.53 -13.09
C GLY A 384 -17.25 18.80 -11.58
N ALA A 385 -18.42 18.90 -10.93
CA ALA A 385 -18.50 19.06 -9.50
C ALA A 385 -18.10 17.78 -8.75
N VAL A 386 -17.50 17.97 -7.58
CA VAL A 386 -17.09 16.89 -6.68
C VAL A 386 -17.60 17.20 -5.28
N HIS A 387 -18.31 16.24 -4.71
CA HIS A 387 -18.94 16.32 -3.40
C HIS A 387 -18.30 15.32 -2.44
N LEU A 388 -17.94 15.80 -1.25
CA LEU A 388 -17.41 14.97 -0.16
C LEU A 388 -18.49 14.85 0.92
N PHE A 389 -18.95 13.64 1.21
CA PHE A 389 -19.94 13.35 2.25
C PHE A 389 -19.29 12.68 3.45
N SER A 390 -19.53 13.20 4.66
CA SER A 390 -19.13 12.54 5.90
C SER A 390 -20.07 11.38 6.19
N LEU A 391 -19.54 10.16 6.32
CA LEU A 391 -20.31 8.98 6.73
C LEU A 391 -20.69 8.99 8.22
N LYS A 392 -20.10 9.88 9.01
CA LYS A 392 -20.43 10.06 10.43
C LYS A 392 -21.78 10.76 10.60
N ASP A 393 -21.96 11.85 9.86
CA ASP A 393 -23.13 12.73 10.01
C ASP A 393 -24.07 12.68 8.80
N TRP A 394 -23.73 11.89 7.77
CA TRP A 394 -24.48 11.75 6.52
C TRP A 394 -24.78 13.08 5.83
N GLN A 395 -23.83 14.01 5.94
CA GLN A 395 -23.96 15.39 5.50
C GLN A 395 -22.80 15.79 4.59
N LEU A 396 -23.08 16.70 3.66
CA LEU A 396 -22.09 17.29 2.77
C LEU A 396 -21.01 18.01 3.61
N SER A 397 -19.76 17.58 3.46
CA SER A 397 -18.59 18.18 4.12
C SER A 397 -17.95 19.26 3.25
N CYS A 398 -17.91 19.05 1.94
CA CYS A 398 -17.36 20.00 0.97
C CYS A 398 -18.02 19.81 -0.39
N SER A 399 -18.24 20.90 -1.11
CA SER A 399 -18.66 20.91 -2.51
C SER A 399 -17.65 21.75 -3.32
N SER A 400 -17.58 21.49 -4.63
CA SER A 400 -16.49 21.92 -5.51
C SER A 400 -16.30 23.41 -5.75
N ASP A 401 -17.01 24.29 -5.06
CA ASP A 401 -16.69 25.73 -5.05
C ASP A 401 -15.30 26.03 -4.46
N HIS A 402 -14.65 25.03 -3.84
CA HIS A 402 -13.30 25.09 -3.27
C HIS A 402 -12.19 24.46 -4.13
N PHE A 403 -12.52 23.81 -5.25
CA PHE A 403 -11.51 23.38 -6.22
C PHE A 403 -11.36 24.50 -7.25
N GLU A 404 -10.12 24.90 -7.58
CA GLU A 404 -9.89 25.87 -8.66
C GLU A 404 -10.68 25.39 -9.88
N LYS A 405 -11.60 26.24 -10.40
CA LYS A 405 -12.44 25.93 -11.55
C LYS A 405 -11.54 25.57 -12.74
N TYR A 406 -11.29 24.28 -12.92
CA TYR A 406 -10.75 23.75 -14.16
C TYR A 406 -11.86 23.80 -15.21
N ASP A 407 -11.47 24.06 -16.46
CA ASP A 407 -12.36 24.19 -17.62
C ASP A 407 -13.58 23.26 -17.55
N TYR A 408 -14.75 23.81 -17.89
CA TYR A 408 -16.06 23.12 -17.95
C TYR A 408 -16.06 21.83 -18.82
N ASP A 409 -14.97 21.55 -19.56
CA ASP A 409 -14.78 20.35 -20.37
C ASP A 409 -14.14 19.15 -19.62
N LYS A 410 -13.65 19.33 -18.39
CA LYS A 410 -12.94 18.28 -17.63
C LYS A 410 -13.78 17.71 -16.48
N CYS A 411 -14.77 16.90 -16.83
CA CYS A 411 -15.50 16.07 -15.86
C CYS A 411 -14.68 14.83 -15.46
N LEU A 412 -14.69 14.49 -14.16
CA LEU A 412 -14.13 13.23 -13.66
C LEU A 412 -15.10 12.08 -13.96
N SER A 413 -14.72 11.20 -14.88
CA SER A 413 -15.53 10.05 -15.29
C SER A 413 -15.45 8.89 -14.30
N CYS A 414 -14.29 8.70 -13.66
CA CYS A 414 -14.09 7.65 -12.66
C CYS A 414 -13.25 8.19 -11.50
N VAL A 415 -13.64 7.86 -10.27
CA VAL A 415 -12.91 8.22 -9.06
C VAL A 415 -12.62 6.98 -8.22
N ASP A 416 -11.45 6.96 -7.57
CA ASP A 416 -11.10 5.96 -6.58
C ASP A 416 -10.33 6.59 -5.40
N GLN A 417 -10.46 6.01 -4.22
CA GLN A 417 -9.91 6.55 -2.98
C GLN A 417 -8.77 5.70 -2.44
N SER A 418 -7.77 6.36 -1.86
CA SER A 418 -6.67 5.71 -1.15
C SER A 418 -7.16 4.85 0.02
N TYR A 419 -6.32 3.91 0.46
CA TYR A 419 -6.70 2.96 1.50
C TYR A 419 -7.17 3.64 2.79
N ASN A 420 -6.48 4.71 3.20
CA ASN A 420 -6.80 5.43 4.43
C ASN A 420 -7.86 6.53 4.25
N GLY A 421 -8.33 6.78 3.03
CA GLY A 421 -9.36 7.78 2.74
C GLY A 421 -8.86 9.23 2.69
N THR A 422 -7.55 9.48 2.82
CA THR A 422 -6.97 10.84 2.92
C THR A 422 -6.72 11.50 1.56
N VAL A 423 -6.67 10.71 0.50
CA VAL A 423 -6.47 11.15 -0.88
C VAL A 423 -7.45 10.40 -1.78
N PHE A 424 -7.98 11.07 -2.80
CA PHE A 424 -8.66 10.41 -3.91
C PHE A 424 -8.04 10.82 -5.24
N VAL A 425 -8.17 9.94 -6.22
CA VAL A 425 -7.71 10.13 -7.59
C VAL A 425 -8.93 10.10 -8.50
N GLY A 426 -8.98 11.02 -9.45
CA GLY A 426 -10.00 11.07 -10.49
C GLY A 426 -9.38 11.06 -11.88
N LEU A 427 -10.04 10.39 -12.81
CA LEU A 427 -9.70 10.41 -14.23
C LEU A 427 -10.76 11.15 -15.01
N ASP A 428 -10.33 11.92 -16.01
CA ASP A 428 -11.23 12.47 -17.03
C ASP A 428 -11.34 11.54 -18.25
N ARG A 429 -12.31 11.83 -19.13
CA ARG A 429 -12.53 11.14 -20.42
C ARG A 429 -11.33 11.19 -21.39
N TYR A 430 -10.37 12.08 -21.15
CA TYR A 430 -9.19 12.29 -21.98
C TYR A 430 -7.95 11.57 -21.43
N GLY A 431 -8.08 10.87 -20.30
CA GLY A 431 -7.00 10.16 -19.63
C GLY A 431 -6.10 11.06 -18.80
N THR A 432 -6.54 12.23 -18.36
CA THR A 432 -5.85 13.09 -17.39
C THR A 432 -6.08 12.56 -15.98
N ILE A 433 -5.00 12.36 -15.22
CA ILE A 433 -5.05 11.99 -13.79
C ILE A 433 -5.09 13.25 -12.94
N THR A 434 -6.08 13.36 -12.07
CA THR A 434 -6.19 14.39 -11.03
C THR A 434 -6.13 13.74 -9.65
N CYS A 435 -5.39 14.34 -8.73
CA CYS A 435 -5.20 13.81 -7.37
C CYS A 435 -5.54 14.89 -6.35
N TYR A 436 -6.46 14.58 -5.45
CA TYR A 436 -7.01 15.53 -4.48
C TYR A 436 -6.77 15.04 -3.06
N LYS A 437 -6.38 15.97 -2.19
CA LYS A 437 -6.29 15.73 -0.75
C LYS A 437 -7.68 15.85 -0.13
N VAL A 438 -8.08 14.82 0.60
CA VAL A 438 -9.30 14.82 1.41
C VAL A 438 -8.95 15.41 2.77
N THR A 439 -9.13 16.71 2.93
CA THR A 439 -9.04 17.38 4.24
C THR A 439 -10.45 17.58 4.79
N ASN A 440 -10.68 17.26 6.07
CA ASN A 440 -11.94 17.58 6.73
C ASN A 440 -12.06 19.11 6.86
N THR A 441 -12.85 19.74 6.00
CA THR A 441 -12.97 21.21 5.89
C THR A 441 -14.18 21.80 6.61
N ARG A 442 -14.91 21.03 7.43
CA ARG A 442 -16.08 21.60 8.13
C ARG A 442 -15.70 22.78 9.04
N ASP A 443 -14.48 22.78 9.57
CA ASP A 443 -13.91 23.90 10.30
C ASP A 443 -12.56 24.29 9.68
N SER A 444 -12.52 25.37 8.90
CA SER A 444 -11.28 26.00 8.43
C SER A 444 -10.34 26.40 9.59
N SER A 445 -10.83 26.38 10.82
CA SER A 445 -10.16 26.75 12.06
C SER A 445 -9.37 25.61 12.73
N PHE A 446 -9.63 24.32 12.41
CA PHE A 446 -8.90 23.21 13.04
C PHE A 446 -8.26 22.28 12.01
N PRO A 447 -6.91 22.33 11.82
CA PRO A 447 -6.22 21.30 11.06
C PRO A 447 -6.43 19.93 11.72
N LEU A 448 -6.41 18.86 10.91
CA LEU A 448 -6.40 17.47 11.39
C LEU A 448 -5.53 17.33 12.63
N SER A 449 -6.11 16.77 13.71
CA SER A 449 -5.39 16.58 14.97
C SER A 449 -4.11 15.79 14.73
N SER A 450 -2.99 16.29 15.26
CA SER A 450 -1.69 15.61 15.21
C SER A 450 -1.78 14.17 15.74
N PHE A 451 -2.67 13.93 16.71
CA PHE A 451 -2.95 12.59 17.23
C PHE A 451 -3.55 11.64 16.18
N CYS A 452 -4.48 12.14 15.36
CA CYS A 452 -5.12 11.35 14.32
C CYS A 452 -4.11 10.93 13.24
N ILE A 453 -3.30 11.88 12.77
CA ILE A 453 -2.24 11.62 11.79
C ILE A 453 -1.23 10.61 12.36
N SER A 454 -0.79 10.80 13.61
CA SER A 454 0.11 9.89 14.31
C SER A 454 -0.44 8.46 14.36
N SER A 455 -1.70 8.30 14.77
CA SER A 455 -2.35 6.99 14.87
C SER A 455 -2.56 6.32 13.51
N MET A 456 -2.81 7.08 12.44
CA MET A 456 -2.88 6.53 11.08
C MET A 456 -1.52 6.07 10.56
N LEU A 457 -0.45 6.82 10.83
CA LEU A 457 0.91 6.42 10.46
C LEU A 457 1.37 5.16 11.22
N GLU A 458 1.06 5.07 12.51
CA GLU A 458 1.26 3.85 13.31
C GLU A 458 0.44 2.66 12.76
N TYR A 459 -0.81 2.90 12.35
CA TYR A 459 -1.61 1.85 11.73
C TYR A 459 -1.03 1.36 10.39
N CYS A 460 -0.55 2.28 9.54
CA CYS A 460 0.14 1.94 8.30
C CYS A 460 1.38 1.07 8.59
N LEU A 461 2.15 1.43 9.62
CA LEU A 461 3.30 0.66 10.09
C LEU A 461 2.89 -0.77 10.49
N LEU A 462 1.84 -0.92 11.30
CA LEU A 462 1.35 -2.21 11.80
C LEU A 462 0.73 -3.10 10.72
N ARG A 463 0.10 -2.51 9.70
CA ARG A 463 -0.48 -3.24 8.57
C ARG A 463 0.52 -3.48 7.43
N GLU A 464 1.73 -2.95 7.55
CA GLU A 464 2.73 -2.91 6.46
C GLU A 464 2.15 -2.31 5.17
N LYS A 465 1.23 -1.36 5.33
CA LYS A 465 0.62 -0.59 4.24
C LYS A 465 1.42 0.68 4.04
N ASP A 466 1.38 1.18 2.81
CA ASP A 466 2.12 2.39 2.52
C ASP A 466 1.42 3.62 3.13
N SER A 467 2.21 4.54 3.68
CA SER A 467 1.74 5.73 4.38
C SER A 467 1.71 7.00 3.52
N TRP A 468 1.94 6.88 2.21
CA TRP A 468 2.12 8.04 1.32
C TRP A 468 0.89 8.99 1.34
N ASP A 469 -0.31 8.43 1.41
CA ASP A 469 -1.59 9.14 1.40
C ASP A 469 -1.77 9.97 2.69
N VAL A 470 -1.38 9.42 3.84
CA VAL A 470 -1.36 10.13 5.13
C VAL A 470 -0.27 11.20 5.16
N MET A 471 0.90 10.90 4.57
CA MET A 471 2.01 11.85 4.49
C MET A 471 1.65 13.09 3.66
N CYS A 472 0.75 12.99 2.68
CA CYS A 472 0.24 14.14 1.90
C CYS A 472 -0.53 15.16 2.75
N CYS A 473 -1.07 14.73 3.90
CA CYS A 473 -1.79 15.58 4.85
C CYS A 473 -0.88 16.20 5.93
N LEU A 474 0.39 15.77 6.01
CA LEU A 474 1.32 16.24 7.03
C LEU A 474 1.84 17.66 6.69
N LYS A 475 1.56 18.63 7.56
CA LYS A 475 2.13 19.99 7.47
C LYS A 475 3.45 20.08 8.27
N SER A 476 4.42 20.80 7.72
CA SER A 476 5.75 21.02 8.35
C SER A 476 5.75 21.40 9.84
N PRO A 477 4.91 22.33 10.36
CA PRO A 477 4.96 22.70 11.78
C PRO A 477 4.52 21.59 12.74
N ASN A 478 3.65 20.67 12.29
CA ASN A 478 3.16 19.58 13.14
C ASN A 478 4.04 18.32 13.06
N ALA A 479 4.91 18.25 12.05
CA ALA A 479 5.69 17.06 11.76
C ALA A 479 6.65 16.66 12.89
N GLU A 480 7.16 17.62 13.68
CA GLU A 480 8.11 17.32 14.76
C GLU A 480 7.40 16.71 15.97
N ALA A 481 6.24 17.27 16.33
CA ALA A 481 5.40 16.75 17.40
C ALA A 481 4.92 15.32 17.07
N ILE A 482 4.46 15.10 15.83
CA ILE A 482 4.02 13.79 15.36
C ILE A 482 5.19 12.80 15.35
N TRP A 483 6.36 13.21 14.86
CA TRP A 483 7.57 12.39 14.89
C TRP A 483 7.95 11.95 16.30
N LYS A 484 7.98 12.89 17.28
CA LYS A 484 8.27 12.55 18.69
C LYS A 484 7.24 11.57 19.25
N GLN A 485 5.96 11.85 19.04
CA GLN A 485 4.87 11.02 19.54
C GLN A 485 4.92 9.59 19.02
N ILE A 486 5.15 9.39 17.71
CA ILE A 486 5.25 8.06 17.11
C ILE A 486 6.43 7.29 17.70
N ASN A 487 7.59 7.94 17.85
CA ASN A 487 8.77 7.28 18.42
C ASN A 487 8.57 6.94 19.90
N ASP A 488 8.01 7.84 20.70
CA ASP A 488 7.70 7.58 22.11
C ASP A 488 6.72 6.40 22.27
N ASN A 489 5.69 6.34 21.44
CA ASN A 489 4.74 5.22 21.43
C ASN A 489 5.40 3.92 20.97
N PHE A 490 6.28 3.97 19.97
CA PHE A 490 7.00 2.80 19.47
C PHE A 490 7.96 2.22 20.53
N TYR A 491 8.71 3.07 21.22
CA TYR A 491 9.67 2.62 22.24
C TYR A 491 8.99 2.14 23.54
N ARG A 492 7.70 2.42 23.74
CA ARG A 492 6.88 1.80 24.81
C ARG A 492 6.45 0.37 24.50
N GLN A 493 6.56 -0.08 23.24
CA GLN A 493 6.14 -1.43 22.86
C GLN A 493 7.08 -2.51 23.42
N LEU A 494 6.61 -3.74 23.46
CA LEU A 494 7.45 -4.88 23.82
C LEU A 494 8.62 -5.04 22.83
N LYS A 495 9.79 -5.43 23.34
CA LYS A 495 11.03 -5.61 22.55
C LYS A 495 10.84 -6.44 21.26
N PRO A 496 10.09 -7.56 21.24
CA PRO A 496 9.86 -8.31 20.01
C PRO A 496 9.12 -7.52 18.92
N VAL A 497 8.20 -6.64 19.30
CA VAL A 497 7.46 -5.76 18.36
C VAL A 497 8.39 -4.69 17.81
N GLN A 498 9.22 -4.10 18.67
CA GLN A 498 10.23 -3.13 18.26
C GLN A 498 11.21 -3.73 17.26
N ASP A 499 11.70 -4.94 17.52
CA ASP A 499 12.65 -5.64 16.66
C ASP A 499 12.01 -6.03 15.31
N TYR A 500 10.73 -6.43 15.30
CA TYR A 500 10.02 -6.76 14.06
C TYR A 500 9.87 -5.55 13.14
N PHE A 501 9.49 -4.38 13.68
CA PHE A 501 9.22 -3.17 12.91
C PHE A 501 10.42 -2.18 12.84
N ALA A 502 11.59 -2.54 13.36
CA ALA A 502 12.74 -1.65 13.51
C ALA A 502 13.18 -0.96 12.21
N VAL A 503 13.19 -1.67 11.08
CA VAL A 503 13.52 -1.05 9.77
C VAL A 503 12.39 -0.14 9.30
N SER A 504 11.14 -0.59 9.46
CA SER A 504 9.97 0.14 8.98
C SER A 504 9.77 1.48 9.69
N ILE A 505 10.00 1.54 11.01
CA ILE A 505 9.92 2.79 11.79
C ILE A 505 11.04 3.78 11.41
N LEU A 506 12.27 3.29 11.18
CA LEU A 506 13.38 4.14 10.74
C LEU A 506 13.08 4.76 9.37
N MET A 507 12.50 3.98 8.46
CA MET A 507 12.10 4.47 7.14
C MET A 507 10.91 5.42 7.19
N LEU A 508 9.99 5.25 8.14
CA LEU A 508 8.94 6.22 8.42
C LEU A 508 9.55 7.54 8.95
N ASN A 509 10.53 7.46 9.85
CA ASN A 509 11.26 8.62 10.36
C ASN A 509 11.99 9.37 9.22
N VAL A 510 12.62 8.67 8.27
CA VAL A 510 13.20 9.30 7.07
C VAL A 510 12.15 10.15 6.33
N ARG A 511 10.95 9.59 6.10
CA ARG A 511 9.87 10.29 5.39
C ARG A 511 9.36 11.52 6.14
N ILE A 512 9.19 11.42 7.46
CA ILE A 512 8.73 12.55 8.27
C ILE A 512 9.80 13.65 8.35
N GLN A 513 11.08 13.28 8.48
CA GLN A 513 12.18 14.24 8.54
C GLN A 513 12.40 14.98 7.21
N LYS A 514 12.10 14.36 6.06
CA LYS A 514 12.05 15.06 4.76
C LYS A 514 11.06 16.24 4.76
N VAL A 515 9.95 16.13 5.49
CA VAL A 515 8.93 17.19 5.60
C VAL A 515 9.40 18.33 6.52
N LEU A 516 10.27 18.02 7.50
CA LEU A 516 10.61 18.92 8.61
C LEU A 516 11.55 20.08 8.28
N SER A 517 12.17 20.12 7.10
CA SER A 517 12.99 21.23 6.58
C SER A 517 14.25 21.64 7.37
N THR A 518 14.54 21.08 8.55
CA THR A 518 15.52 21.65 9.50
C THR A 518 16.94 21.09 9.45
N SER A 519 17.25 20.03 8.69
CA SER A 519 18.65 19.64 8.39
C SER A 519 18.70 18.52 7.35
N ASN A 520 19.57 18.64 6.35
CA ASN A 520 19.72 17.63 5.29
C ASN A 520 20.35 16.31 5.77
N SER A 521 20.98 16.28 6.94
CA SER A 521 21.71 15.10 7.45
C SER A 521 20.85 14.08 8.19
N ARG A 522 19.77 14.50 8.88
CA ARG A 522 18.94 13.59 9.69
C ARG A 522 18.26 12.47 8.89
N PRO A 523 17.70 12.72 7.68
CA PRO A 523 17.15 11.64 6.86
C PRO A 523 18.21 10.61 6.45
N ALA A 524 19.45 11.06 6.17
CA ALA A 524 20.56 10.17 5.86
C ALA A 524 20.94 9.30 7.06
N ASP A 525 20.97 9.86 8.28
CA ASP A 525 21.27 9.10 9.51
C ASP A 525 20.29 7.95 9.75
N TYR A 526 18.98 8.21 9.67
CA TYR A 526 17.96 7.17 9.84
C TYR A 526 18.02 6.12 8.73
N TYR A 527 18.35 6.52 7.50
CA TYR A 527 18.52 5.58 6.39
C TYR A 527 19.72 4.66 6.60
N LEU A 528 20.87 5.22 7.02
CA LEU A 528 22.06 4.43 7.34
C LEU A 528 21.82 3.51 8.54
N GLU A 529 21.10 3.99 9.56
CA GLU A 529 20.69 3.15 10.68
C GLU A 529 19.76 2.01 10.22
N ALA A 530 18.85 2.28 9.29
CA ALA A 530 17.97 1.26 8.70
C ALA A 530 18.76 0.22 7.91
N LEU A 531 19.79 0.63 7.16
CA LEU A 531 20.72 -0.26 6.46
C LEU A 531 21.51 -1.14 7.45
N LEU A 532 22.09 -0.55 8.51
CA LEU A 532 22.80 -1.30 9.55
C LEU A 532 21.89 -2.31 10.24
N THR A 533 20.67 -1.90 10.58
CA THR A 533 19.65 -2.76 11.18
C THR A 533 19.27 -3.88 10.21
N HIS A 534 19.11 -3.57 8.92
CA HIS A 534 18.85 -4.58 7.90
C HIS A 534 20.00 -5.60 7.77
N TYR A 535 21.23 -5.13 7.72
CA TYR A 535 22.41 -5.99 7.66
C TYR A 535 22.54 -6.85 8.91
N TRP A 536 22.32 -6.29 10.10
CA TRP A 536 22.27 -7.04 11.35
C TRP A 536 21.28 -8.22 11.28
N TYR A 537 20.04 -7.97 10.82
CA TYR A 537 19.06 -9.05 10.62
C TYR A 537 19.44 -10.03 9.50
N LEU A 538 20.06 -9.55 8.42
CA LEU A 538 20.53 -10.43 7.34
C LEU A 538 21.63 -11.37 7.82
N PHE A 539 22.63 -10.87 8.55
CA PHE A 539 23.74 -11.69 9.05
C PHE A 539 23.26 -12.67 10.11
N SER A 540 22.50 -12.20 11.10
CA SER A 540 21.90 -13.08 12.12
C SER A 540 21.00 -14.17 11.54
N ARG A 541 20.23 -13.90 10.47
CA ARG A 541 19.39 -14.93 9.81
C ARG A 541 20.18 -15.87 8.88
N LYS A 542 21.18 -15.37 8.13
CA LYS A 542 21.90 -16.14 7.09
C LYS A 542 23.10 -16.93 7.58
N LEU A 543 23.58 -16.68 8.79
CA LEU A 543 24.53 -17.55 9.49
C LEU A 543 24.02 -19.01 9.62
N HIS A 544 22.74 -19.29 9.32
CA HIS A 544 22.07 -20.56 9.62
C HIS A 544 21.70 -21.47 8.44
N LEU A 545 22.20 -21.27 7.22
CA LEU A 545 21.90 -22.20 6.12
C LEU A 545 22.89 -23.40 6.05
N ARG A 546 23.01 -24.19 7.12
CA ARG A 546 23.07 -25.66 6.95
C ARG A 546 21.61 -26.12 6.93
N ARG A 547 21.24 -26.99 5.98
CA ARG A 547 19.85 -27.34 5.57
C ARG A 547 18.78 -27.29 6.70
N PRO A 548 17.57 -26.73 6.47
CA PRO A 548 16.51 -26.69 7.46
C PRO A 548 15.82 -28.04 7.59
N THR A 549 16.32 -28.90 8.45
CA THR A 549 15.57 -30.07 8.94
C THR A 549 15.74 -30.12 10.45
N GLN A 550 14.68 -29.74 11.17
CA GLN A 550 14.39 -29.93 12.61
C GLN A 550 14.21 -28.64 13.44
N MET A 551 13.05 -28.56 14.11
CA MET A 551 12.60 -27.50 15.04
C MET A 551 13.60 -27.17 16.17
N MET A 552 14.48 -28.10 16.56
CA MET A 552 15.44 -27.91 17.67
C MET A 552 16.52 -26.83 17.41
N GLU A 553 16.82 -26.48 16.16
CA GLU A 553 17.84 -25.46 15.84
C GLU A 553 17.33 -24.02 15.98
N ARG A 554 16.01 -23.78 15.89
CA ARG A 554 15.40 -22.44 16.10
C ARG A 554 15.57 -21.94 17.54
N VAL A 555 15.59 -22.86 18.51
CA VAL A 555 15.80 -22.52 19.94
C VAL A 555 17.27 -22.19 20.23
N LYS A 556 18.22 -22.86 19.56
CA LYS A 556 19.66 -22.53 19.65
C LYS A 556 19.99 -21.19 18.97
N LEU A 557 19.34 -20.90 17.85
CA LEU A 557 19.41 -19.62 17.12
C LEU A 557 18.99 -18.43 18.00
N GLN A 558 17.83 -18.55 18.64
CA GLN A 558 17.29 -17.49 19.49
C GLN A 558 18.20 -17.24 20.69
N LYS A 559 18.72 -18.30 21.31
CA LYS A 559 19.74 -18.19 22.37
C LYS A 559 21.05 -17.57 21.89
N MET A 560 21.52 -17.87 20.68
CA MET A 560 22.78 -17.29 20.17
C MET A 560 22.63 -15.82 19.78
N ILE A 561 21.52 -15.44 19.16
CA ILE A 561 21.19 -14.03 18.88
C ILE A 561 21.02 -13.27 20.20
N GLU A 562 20.35 -13.87 21.18
CA GLU A 562 20.17 -13.33 22.53
C GLU A 562 21.48 -13.21 23.29
N ILE A 563 22.42 -14.15 23.12
CA ILE A 563 23.79 -14.07 23.66
C ILE A 563 24.59 -12.97 22.94
N LEU A 564 24.52 -12.88 21.61
CA LEU A 564 25.21 -11.85 20.82
C LEU A 564 24.69 -10.44 21.15
N SER A 565 23.38 -10.26 21.27
CA SER A 565 22.79 -8.98 21.67
C SER A 565 23.06 -8.68 23.15
N SER A 566 22.81 -9.61 24.07
CA SER A 566 23.02 -9.35 25.51
C SER A 566 24.47 -9.15 25.91
N THR A 567 25.41 -9.89 25.30
CA THR A 567 26.84 -9.82 25.62
C THR A 567 27.49 -8.65 24.90
N ILE A 568 27.29 -8.48 23.59
CA ILE A 568 28.01 -7.45 22.81
C ILE A 568 27.38 -6.07 23.02
N GLU A 569 26.04 -5.94 23.05
CA GLU A 569 25.41 -4.62 23.17
C GLU A 569 25.72 -3.94 24.51
N ASN A 570 25.89 -4.71 25.58
CA ASN A 570 26.17 -4.19 26.92
C ASN A 570 27.66 -4.25 27.33
N SER A 571 28.50 -4.97 26.58
CA SER A 571 29.93 -5.07 26.91
C SER A 571 30.64 -3.71 26.75
N ARG A 572 31.50 -3.39 27.73
CA ARG A 572 32.49 -2.31 27.65
C ARG A 572 33.90 -2.85 27.29
N GLU A 573 33.98 -4.10 26.83
CA GLU A 573 35.24 -4.76 26.55
C GLU A 573 35.91 -4.20 25.30
N LEU A 574 37.14 -3.72 25.48
CA LEU A 574 37.95 -3.10 24.42
C LEU A 574 38.66 -4.13 23.54
N ASP A 575 38.95 -5.32 24.10
CA ASP A 575 39.59 -6.41 23.37
C ASP A 575 38.51 -7.38 22.87
N PRO A 576 38.33 -7.50 21.53
CA PRO A 576 37.35 -8.42 20.97
C PRO A 576 37.68 -9.90 21.25
N ASN A 577 38.90 -10.24 21.68
CA ASN A 577 39.28 -11.63 21.97
C ASN A 577 38.79 -12.11 23.35
N ASN A 578 38.52 -11.18 24.28
CA ASN A 578 38.06 -11.50 25.63
C ASN A 578 36.55 -11.83 25.69
N LEU A 579 35.82 -11.48 24.63
CA LEU A 579 34.46 -11.92 24.35
C LEU A 579 34.47 -13.41 23.90
N VAL A 580 34.79 -14.33 24.81
CA VAL A 580 34.93 -15.79 24.57
C VAL A 580 33.55 -16.47 24.66
N SER A 581 32.98 -17.08 23.62
CA SER A 581 33.29 -18.42 23.06
C SER A 581 32.67 -18.58 21.66
N LEU A 582 32.68 -17.54 20.83
CA LEU A 582 32.02 -17.53 19.51
C LEU A 582 32.88 -18.09 18.36
N LYS A 583 33.83 -18.99 18.68
CA LYS A 583 34.63 -19.72 17.68
C LYS A 583 33.80 -20.61 16.75
N GLU A 584 32.50 -20.75 17.00
CA GLU A 584 31.56 -21.52 16.17
C GLU A 584 30.84 -20.68 15.09
N ILE A 585 31.03 -19.36 15.04
CA ILE A 585 30.41 -18.50 14.00
C ILE A 585 31.25 -18.56 12.71
N GLU A 586 31.18 -19.66 11.96
CA GLU A 586 31.71 -19.71 10.60
C GLU A 586 30.61 -19.34 9.59
N LEU A 587 30.83 -18.26 8.82
CA LEU A 587 30.00 -17.99 7.64
C LEU A 587 30.38 -19.00 6.54
N ARG A 588 29.37 -19.60 5.89
CA ARG A 588 29.61 -20.34 4.64
C ARG A 588 30.27 -19.41 3.63
N GLN A 589 31.29 -19.89 2.93
CA GLN A 589 32.05 -19.13 1.94
C GLN A 589 31.13 -18.53 0.85
N ASP A 590 30.06 -19.22 0.47
CA ASP A 590 29.06 -18.75 -0.49
C ASP A 590 28.23 -17.56 0.03
N VAL A 591 27.89 -17.56 1.32
CA VAL A 591 27.15 -16.45 1.96
C VAL A 591 28.07 -15.26 2.16
N PHE A 592 29.31 -15.52 2.55
CA PHE A 592 30.34 -14.48 2.72
C PHE A 592 30.63 -13.77 1.40
N THR A 593 30.88 -14.50 0.31
CA THR A 593 31.11 -13.91 -1.03
C THR A 593 29.92 -13.09 -1.51
N THR A 594 28.70 -13.54 -1.23
CA THR A 594 27.48 -12.82 -1.62
C THR A 594 27.24 -11.55 -0.80
N CYS A 595 27.60 -11.56 0.49
CA CYS A 595 27.45 -10.43 1.40
C CYS A 595 28.68 -9.51 1.46
N LEU A 596 29.77 -9.85 0.78
CA LEU A 596 31.03 -9.10 0.79
C LEU A 596 30.86 -7.59 0.56
N PRO A 597 30.04 -7.11 -0.39
CA PRO A 597 29.82 -5.67 -0.58
C PRO A 597 29.19 -4.99 0.65
N SER A 598 28.24 -5.66 1.30
CA SER A 598 27.61 -5.14 2.52
C SER A 598 28.59 -5.14 3.69
N LEU A 599 29.48 -6.13 3.77
CA LEU A 599 30.55 -6.20 4.77
C LEU A 599 31.60 -5.10 4.57
N GLU A 600 32.00 -4.86 3.32
CA GLU A 600 32.90 -3.76 2.94
C GLU A 600 32.30 -2.41 3.30
N PHE A 601 31.01 -2.21 3.00
CA PHE A 601 30.30 -0.98 3.36
C PHE A 601 30.28 -0.73 4.87
N VAL A 602 30.04 -1.76 5.70
CA VAL A 602 30.07 -1.63 7.16
C VAL A 602 31.45 -1.15 7.64
N CYS A 603 32.53 -1.68 7.06
CA CYS A 603 33.90 -1.25 7.38
C CYS A 603 34.17 0.19 6.92
N GLN A 604 33.73 0.53 5.70
CA GLN A 604 33.89 1.88 5.15
C GLN A 604 33.12 2.93 5.95
N LEU A 605 31.90 2.61 6.38
CA LEU A 605 31.08 3.48 7.22
C LEU A 605 31.75 3.73 8.58
N ALA A 606 32.35 2.70 9.19
CA ALA A 606 33.09 2.87 10.45
C ALA A 606 34.28 3.82 10.30
N ILE A 607 35.05 3.69 9.22
CA ILE A 607 36.18 4.58 8.94
C ILE A 607 35.70 6.00 8.63
N GLN A 608 34.57 6.15 7.92
CA GLN A 608 33.97 7.46 7.66
C GLN A 608 33.50 8.15 8.95
N VAL A 609 32.91 7.41 9.88
CA VAL A 609 32.54 7.93 11.20
C VAL A 609 33.77 8.48 11.93
N PHE A 610 34.90 7.78 11.88
CA PHE A 610 36.15 8.28 12.45
C PHE A 610 36.63 9.56 11.80
N PHE A 611 36.53 9.68 10.47
CA PHE A 611 36.85 10.91 9.75
C PHE A 611 35.99 12.10 10.18
N GLU A 612 34.67 11.91 10.26
CA GLU A 612 33.73 12.97 10.65
C GLU A 612 33.99 13.47 12.07
N VAL A 613 34.27 12.55 13.00
CA VAL A 613 34.60 12.89 14.39
C VAL A 613 35.96 13.57 14.48
N ALA A 614 36.98 13.09 13.75
CA ALA A 614 38.33 13.65 13.81
C ALA A 614 38.44 15.04 13.18
N ASN A 615 37.69 15.32 12.10
CA ASN A 615 37.76 16.59 11.38
C ASN A 615 36.68 17.60 11.78
N MET A 616 35.83 17.28 12.75
CA MET A 616 34.71 18.12 13.21
C MET A 616 33.82 18.61 12.05
N SER A 617 33.77 17.83 10.97
CA SER A 617 33.15 18.24 9.72
C SER A 617 31.76 17.62 9.59
N ASN A 618 30.72 18.44 9.55
CA ASN A 618 29.34 18.00 9.35
C ASN A 618 29.02 17.87 7.85
N TYR A 619 29.80 17.07 7.10
CA TYR A 619 29.64 17.02 5.64
C TYR A 619 28.25 16.52 5.23
N LEU A 620 27.76 15.38 5.75
CA LEU A 620 26.45 14.83 5.37
C LEU A 620 25.74 13.95 6.42
N VAL A 621 26.44 13.37 7.41
CA VAL A 621 25.91 12.35 8.33
C VAL A 621 26.30 12.69 9.78
N SER A 622 25.39 12.53 10.74
CA SER A 622 25.64 12.71 12.19
C SER A 622 25.44 11.42 12.99
N ILE A 623 25.57 10.26 12.33
CA ILE A 623 25.44 8.92 12.92
C ILE A 623 26.35 8.69 14.13
N HIS A 624 27.50 9.37 14.19
CA HIS A 624 28.44 9.32 15.33
C HIS A 624 27.84 9.81 16.66
N ARG A 625 26.72 10.53 16.62
CA ARG A 625 26.00 11.01 17.81
C ARG A 625 24.99 9.99 18.33
N ASN A 626 24.62 8.99 17.53
CA ASN A 626 23.62 8.00 17.90
C ASN A 626 24.29 6.76 18.52
N PRO A 627 24.20 6.55 19.85
CA PRO A 627 24.84 5.42 20.50
C PRO A 627 24.24 4.07 20.06
N GLY A 628 22.97 4.03 19.65
CA GLY A 628 22.33 2.82 19.14
C GLY A 628 22.90 2.39 17.79
N ALA A 629 23.13 3.34 16.88
CA ALA A 629 23.74 3.07 15.58
C ALA A 629 25.21 2.63 15.72
N LEU A 630 25.98 3.29 16.60
CA LEU A 630 27.34 2.90 16.93
C LEU A 630 27.41 1.49 17.54
N CYS A 631 26.45 1.13 18.40
CA CYS A 631 26.36 -0.21 18.97
C CYS A 631 26.16 -1.26 17.86
N LYS A 632 25.20 -1.04 16.95
CA LYS A 632 24.95 -1.95 15.80
C LYS A 632 26.18 -2.08 14.91
N LEU A 633 26.87 -0.97 14.63
CA LEU A 633 28.09 -0.94 13.84
C LEU A 633 29.21 -1.76 14.51
N ARG A 634 29.41 -1.58 15.81
CA ARG A 634 30.34 -2.36 16.64
C ARG A 634 30.02 -3.85 16.61
N CYS A 635 28.75 -4.22 16.83
CA CYS A 635 28.29 -5.61 16.79
C CYS A 635 28.53 -6.25 15.42
N LEU A 636 28.26 -5.52 14.33
CA LEU A 636 28.56 -5.99 12.99
C LEU A 636 30.06 -6.23 12.80
N ILE A 637 30.92 -5.24 13.06
CA ILE A 637 32.39 -5.40 12.93
C ILE A 637 32.91 -6.61 13.71
N PHE A 638 32.38 -6.85 14.91
CA PHE A 638 32.72 -8.03 15.70
C PHE A 638 32.33 -9.34 15.00
N VAL A 639 31.11 -9.42 14.45
CA VAL A 639 30.65 -10.58 13.68
C VAL A 639 31.48 -10.77 12.41
N ILE A 640 31.84 -9.69 11.70
CA ILE A 640 32.68 -9.74 10.50
C ILE A 640 34.06 -10.32 10.83
N ARG A 641 34.72 -9.79 11.87
CA ARG A 641 36.06 -10.24 12.28
C ARG A 641 36.09 -11.73 12.64
N ASN A 642 35.10 -12.20 13.39
CA ASN A 642 35.07 -13.59 13.86
C ASN A 642 34.60 -14.60 12.80
N SER A 643 33.91 -14.13 11.76
CA SER A 643 33.40 -15.00 10.68
C SER A 643 34.36 -15.16 9.50
N ILE A 644 35.39 -14.32 9.40
CA ILE A 644 36.45 -14.42 8.41
C ILE A 644 37.48 -15.48 8.86
N LYS A 645 37.64 -16.57 8.08
CA LYS A 645 38.83 -17.43 8.23
C LYS A 645 40.07 -16.58 7.97
N SER A 646 41.13 -16.79 8.74
CA SER A 646 42.37 -15.99 8.86
C SER A 646 43.10 -15.56 7.57
N ASN A 647 42.59 -15.90 6.38
CA ASN A 647 43.21 -15.63 5.08
C ASN A 647 42.35 -14.78 4.12
N PHE A 648 41.15 -14.27 4.51
CA PHE A 648 40.30 -13.48 3.60
C PHE A 648 39.86 -12.14 4.20
N GLU A 649 40.74 -11.15 4.16
CA GLU A 649 40.36 -9.77 4.50
C GLU A 649 39.56 -9.10 3.36
N PRO A 650 38.58 -8.24 3.68
CA PRO A 650 37.95 -7.34 2.73
C PRO A 650 39.00 -6.58 1.89
N PRO A 651 38.82 -6.44 0.57
CA PRO A 651 39.70 -5.71 -0.36
C PRO A 651 40.15 -4.32 0.12
N LEU A 652 39.27 -3.58 0.80
CA LEU A 652 39.58 -2.27 1.41
C LEU A 652 40.70 -2.36 2.45
N LEU A 653 40.73 -3.44 3.24
CA LEU A 653 41.74 -3.67 4.26
C LEU A 653 43.06 -4.18 3.67
N ARG A 654 43.03 -4.88 2.53
CA ARG A 654 44.24 -5.38 1.85
C ARG A 654 45.22 -4.29 1.40
N LYS A 655 44.73 -3.08 1.10
CA LYS A 655 45.57 -1.96 0.63
C LYS A 655 46.32 -1.21 1.75
N GLY A 656 45.86 -1.32 3.01
CA GLY A 656 46.52 -0.71 4.17
C GLY A 656 47.48 -1.65 4.92
N VAL A 657 47.51 -2.94 4.56
CA VAL A 657 48.19 -4.00 5.32
C VAL A 657 49.58 -4.27 4.73
N GLN A 658 50.54 -3.41 5.04
CA GLN A 658 51.93 -3.85 5.18
C GLN A 658 52.42 -3.79 6.63
N THR A 659 51.68 -3.19 7.57
CA THR A 659 52.22 -2.89 8.92
C THR A 659 51.38 -3.27 10.13
N GLN A 660 50.10 -3.69 10.03
CA GLN A 660 49.31 -4.12 11.22
C GLN A 660 48.51 -5.41 10.99
N ARG A 661 48.65 -6.39 11.89
CA ARG A 661 48.15 -7.77 11.78
C ARG A 661 46.66 -7.98 12.17
N ASP A 662 45.92 -6.94 12.59
CA ASP A 662 44.47 -7.04 12.92
C ASP A 662 43.75 -5.68 12.81
N GLY A 663 43.46 -5.25 11.56
CA GLY A 663 42.78 -3.97 11.30
C GLY A 663 41.34 -3.91 11.84
N LEU A 664 40.59 -5.01 11.76
CA LEU A 664 39.21 -5.09 12.25
C LEU A 664 39.13 -5.02 13.79
N GLY A 665 40.08 -5.65 14.49
CA GLY A 665 40.18 -5.54 15.95
C GLY A 665 40.42 -4.10 16.41
N ARG A 666 41.29 -3.37 15.71
CA ARG A 666 41.55 -1.95 16.03
C ARG A 666 40.33 -1.06 15.77
N ILE A 667 39.60 -1.29 14.67
CA ILE A 667 38.34 -0.59 14.38
C ILE A 667 37.31 -0.87 15.49
N TYR A 668 37.17 -2.12 15.93
CA TYR A 668 36.28 -2.48 17.05
C TYR A 668 36.64 -1.73 18.33
N THR A 669 37.91 -1.71 18.73
CA THR A 669 38.35 -1.01 19.94
C THR A 669 38.05 0.49 19.90
N LEU A 670 38.32 1.16 18.77
CA LEU A 670 38.02 2.58 18.62
C LEU A 670 36.51 2.88 18.59
N LEU A 671 35.71 2.05 17.92
CA LEU A 671 34.25 2.16 17.95
C LEU A 671 33.70 1.98 19.36
N THR A 672 34.24 1.03 20.14
CA THR A 672 33.85 0.81 21.53
C THR A 672 34.17 2.02 22.41
N LYS A 673 35.37 2.61 22.28
CA LYS A 673 35.73 3.85 22.98
C LYS A 673 34.79 5.00 22.61
N LEU A 674 34.54 5.21 21.32
CA LEU A 674 33.61 6.25 20.85
C LEU A 674 32.18 6.02 21.38
N TRP A 675 31.70 4.78 21.34
CA TRP A 675 30.39 4.41 21.86
C TRP A 675 30.26 4.67 23.37
N MET A 676 31.30 4.35 24.16
CA MET A 676 31.33 4.64 25.60
C MET A 676 31.22 6.14 25.88
N VAL A 677 31.99 6.97 25.17
CA VAL A 677 31.93 8.43 25.27
C VAL A 677 30.53 8.95 24.96
N ARG A 678 29.85 8.38 23.95
CA ARG A 678 28.51 8.84 23.53
C ARG A 678 27.38 8.35 24.43
N ILE A 679 27.54 7.23 25.14
CA ILE A 679 26.59 6.78 26.16
C ILE A 679 26.58 7.70 27.38
N GLU A 680 27.74 8.26 27.74
CA GLU A 680 27.90 9.11 28.92
C GLU A 680 27.35 10.55 28.72
N LYS A 681 26.64 10.81 27.62
CA LYS A 681 25.98 12.07 27.19
C LYS A 681 26.92 13.28 27.09
N ASP A 682 27.18 13.70 25.85
CA ASP A 682 27.91 14.93 25.48
C ASP A 682 29.35 15.08 26.02
N ALA A 683 29.99 13.97 26.39
CA ALA A 683 31.43 13.96 26.67
C ALA A 683 32.25 14.25 25.40
N GLU A 684 33.24 15.15 25.52
CA GLU A 684 34.19 15.43 24.45
C GLU A 684 35.13 14.23 24.25
N CYS A 685 35.57 14.00 23.01
CA CYS A 685 36.51 12.92 22.72
C CYS A 685 37.92 13.37 23.11
N ASP A 686 38.64 12.54 23.87
CA ASP A 686 40.05 12.77 24.20
C ASP A 686 40.90 13.00 22.93
N GLU A 687 41.88 13.91 22.99
CA GLU A 687 42.79 14.19 21.87
C GLU A 687 43.52 12.94 21.36
N ASN A 688 43.86 12.02 22.28
CA ASN A 688 44.47 10.73 21.93
C ASN A 688 43.54 9.86 21.07
N LEU A 689 42.24 9.86 21.37
CA LEU A 689 41.24 9.10 20.60
C LEU A 689 41.06 9.72 19.21
N LEU A 690 41.01 11.06 19.13
CA LEU A 690 40.91 11.80 17.86
C LEU A 690 42.13 11.53 16.96
N ASN A 691 43.33 11.50 17.53
CA ASN A 691 44.57 11.18 16.82
C ASN A 691 44.59 9.72 16.33
N ASP A 692 44.16 8.76 17.14
CA ASP A 692 44.06 7.36 16.71
C ASP A 692 43.06 7.18 15.55
N MET A 693 41.93 7.91 15.58
CA MET A 693 40.91 7.88 14.54
C MET A 693 41.39 8.51 13.23
N SER A 694 42.08 9.65 13.29
CA SER A 694 42.64 10.34 12.12
C SER A 694 43.75 9.50 11.46
N LEU A 695 44.58 8.83 12.26
CA LEU A 695 45.60 7.91 11.77
C LEU A 695 44.95 6.77 11.00
N ILE A 696 43.95 6.08 11.54
CA ILE A 696 43.29 4.98 10.81
C ILE A 696 42.70 5.48 9.49
N HIS A 697 41.99 6.59 9.48
CA HIS A 697 41.46 7.15 8.24
C HIS A 697 42.56 7.45 7.21
N ALA A 698 43.69 8.03 7.63
CA ALA A 698 44.80 8.33 6.72
C ALA A 698 45.40 7.09 6.02
N HIS A 699 45.28 5.91 6.63
CA HIS A 699 45.75 4.65 6.04
C HIS A 699 44.73 4.02 5.07
N PHE A 700 43.47 4.48 5.06
CA PHE A 700 42.40 3.91 4.24
C PHE A 700 41.79 4.99 3.34
N LEU A 701 41.92 4.83 2.02
CA LEU A 701 41.18 5.65 1.06
C LEU A 701 39.69 5.31 1.16
N THR A 702 38.89 6.19 1.77
CA THR A 702 37.44 6.06 1.81
C THR A 702 36.76 7.03 0.86
N HIS A 703 35.65 6.58 0.28
CA HIS A 703 34.66 7.45 -0.33
C HIS A 703 33.52 7.68 0.68
N PRO A 704 32.88 8.85 0.71
CA PRO A 704 31.71 9.05 1.57
C PRO A 704 30.60 8.05 1.19
N PRO A 705 29.85 7.52 2.17
CA PRO A 705 28.76 6.59 1.93
C PRO A 705 27.73 7.23 1.00
N GLN A 706 27.34 6.51 -0.05
CA GLN A 706 26.41 7.01 -1.04
C GLN A 706 24.97 6.74 -0.56
N VAL A 707 24.34 7.79 -0.05
CA VAL A 707 22.91 7.78 0.25
C VAL A 707 22.18 8.18 -1.04
N PRO A 708 21.09 7.48 -1.43
CA PRO A 708 20.30 7.85 -2.59
C PRO A 708 19.98 9.35 -2.60
N GLN A 709 20.32 10.04 -3.68
CA GLN A 709 20.26 11.51 -3.76
C GLN A 709 18.85 12.04 -3.48
N THR A 710 17.79 11.29 -3.85
CA THR A 710 16.42 11.76 -3.59
C THR A 710 15.98 11.58 -2.13
N LEU A 711 16.77 10.92 -1.28
CA LEU A 711 16.58 10.97 0.18
C LEU A 711 16.96 12.34 0.76
N THR A 712 17.80 13.09 0.05
CA THR A 712 18.20 14.46 0.39
C THR A 712 17.36 15.52 -0.32
N SER A 713 16.63 15.15 -1.38
CA SER A 713 15.63 16.02 -2.01
C SER A 713 14.27 15.90 -1.30
N ARG A 714 13.56 17.03 -1.19
CA ARG A 714 12.20 17.05 -0.65
C ARG A 714 11.25 16.38 -1.64
N ASP A 715 10.38 15.49 -1.14
CA ASP A 715 9.26 14.92 -1.91
C ASP A 715 8.19 16.03 -2.07
N PHE A 716 8.48 17.04 -2.90
CA PHE A 716 7.76 18.31 -2.95
C PHE A 716 6.41 18.24 -3.66
N ILE A 717 6.21 17.23 -4.52
CA ILE A 717 5.10 17.20 -5.48
C ILE A 717 3.74 17.26 -4.77
N TYR A 718 3.62 16.66 -3.59
CA TYR A 718 2.38 16.61 -2.82
C TYR A 718 2.38 17.49 -1.56
N GLN A 719 3.40 18.32 -1.32
CA GLN A 719 3.47 19.16 -0.11
C GLN A 719 3.10 20.63 -0.36
N GLY A 720 3.02 21.06 -1.63
CA GLY A 720 2.48 22.37 -1.98
C GLY A 720 0.98 22.49 -1.72
N ASN A 721 0.53 23.72 -1.44
CA ASN A 721 -0.90 24.07 -1.46
C ASN A 721 -1.38 24.44 -2.88
N ALA A 722 -0.46 24.56 -3.84
CA ALA A 722 -0.76 24.90 -5.22
C ALA A 722 -1.07 23.64 -6.05
N SER A 723 -1.96 23.78 -7.03
CA SER A 723 -2.21 22.75 -8.03
C SER A 723 -0.95 22.57 -8.91
N ASN A 724 -0.41 21.35 -8.93
CA ASN A 724 0.74 21.01 -9.76
C ASN A 724 0.26 20.22 -10.97
N ASN A 725 0.56 20.71 -12.17
CA ASN A 725 0.24 20.05 -13.43
C ASN A 725 1.48 19.35 -13.98
N PHE A 726 1.33 18.09 -14.40
CA PHE A 726 2.40 17.26 -14.95
C PHE A 726 1.98 16.72 -16.32
N HIS A 727 2.97 16.51 -17.20
CA HIS A 727 2.76 15.92 -18.53
C HIS A 727 3.31 14.50 -18.57
N TYR A 728 2.64 13.62 -19.33
CA TYR A 728 3.11 12.24 -19.50
C TYR A 728 4.43 12.20 -20.26
N GLY A 729 5.35 11.34 -19.80
CA GLY A 729 6.67 11.18 -20.40
C GLY A 729 7.67 12.29 -20.06
N GLU A 730 7.24 13.39 -19.45
CA GLU A 730 8.09 14.52 -19.07
C GLU A 730 8.31 14.54 -17.56
N GLU A 731 9.56 14.31 -17.14
CA GLU A 731 9.93 14.44 -15.73
C GLU A 731 9.93 15.92 -15.33
N PRO A 732 9.23 16.32 -14.25
CA PRO A 732 9.12 17.71 -13.87
C PRO A 732 10.48 18.27 -13.45
N GLU A 733 10.81 19.47 -13.93
CA GLU A 733 11.94 20.23 -13.43
C GLU A 733 11.67 20.70 -11.99
N ILE A 734 12.17 19.95 -11.01
CA ILE A 734 12.05 20.30 -9.60
C ILE A 734 12.92 21.54 -9.35
N LYS A 735 12.32 22.74 -9.44
CA LYS A 735 12.96 24.08 -9.35
C LYS A 735 13.81 24.35 -8.10
N ASN A 736 13.82 23.44 -7.11
CA ASN A 736 14.62 23.52 -5.88
C ASN A 736 15.61 22.37 -5.67
N ALA A 737 15.96 21.61 -6.71
CA ALA A 737 17.22 20.84 -6.72
C ALA A 737 18.47 21.76 -6.80
N THR A 738 18.31 23.05 -6.58
CA THR A 738 19.23 24.14 -6.89
C THR A 738 20.40 24.32 -5.91
N ASN A 739 20.64 23.37 -4.99
CA ASN A 739 21.90 23.32 -4.24
C ASN A 739 22.66 21.99 -4.37
N LEU A 740 22.19 21.06 -5.21
CA LEU A 740 22.88 19.78 -5.46
C LEU A 740 23.62 19.73 -6.79
N SER A 741 23.46 20.75 -7.66
CA SER A 741 24.23 20.88 -8.91
C SER A 741 25.74 21.11 -8.69
N SER A 742 26.18 21.43 -7.47
CA SER A 742 27.60 21.47 -7.10
C SER A 742 28.17 20.13 -6.63
N LEU A 743 27.32 19.12 -6.37
CA LEU A 743 27.75 17.72 -6.22
C LEU A 743 27.60 17.07 -7.60
N GLN A 744 28.67 17.11 -8.38
CA GLN A 744 28.80 16.33 -9.62
C GLN A 744 28.18 14.95 -9.39
N ARG A 745 27.23 14.53 -10.25
CA ARG A 745 26.76 13.14 -10.26
C ARG A 745 28.00 12.27 -10.12
N PRO A 746 28.08 11.40 -9.09
CA PRO A 746 29.28 10.62 -8.90
C PRO A 746 29.51 9.87 -10.21
N LYS A 747 30.73 9.93 -10.74
CA LYS A 747 31.09 9.17 -11.96
C LYS A 747 30.82 7.68 -11.77
N GLN A 748 30.61 7.20 -10.54
CA GLN A 748 30.33 5.82 -10.18
C GLN A 748 29.03 5.75 -9.38
N GLU A 749 28.05 5.01 -9.89
CA GLU A 749 26.79 4.70 -9.22
C GLU A 749 26.95 3.50 -8.29
N TYR A 750 26.11 3.40 -7.27
CA TYR A 750 26.15 2.34 -6.26
C TYR A 750 24.76 1.74 -6.05
N ASP A 751 24.73 0.43 -5.76
CA ASP A 751 23.51 -0.27 -5.36
C ASP A 751 23.06 0.23 -3.98
N CYS A 752 21.85 0.76 -3.85
CA CYS A 752 21.38 1.33 -2.60
C CYS A 752 21.12 0.30 -1.50
N ILE A 753 20.99 -1.00 -1.84
CA ILE A 753 20.81 -2.09 -0.87
C ILE A 753 22.16 -2.70 -0.51
N THR A 754 22.97 -3.07 -1.50
CA THR A 754 24.21 -3.83 -1.27
C THR A 754 25.44 -2.95 -1.18
N GLN A 755 25.34 -1.68 -1.62
CA GLN A 755 26.42 -0.70 -1.69
C GLN A 755 27.57 -1.14 -2.60
N MET A 756 27.30 -2.08 -3.50
CA MET A 756 28.19 -2.49 -4.58
C MET A 756 28.25 -1.37 -5.65
N ALA A 757 29.44 -1.06 -6.14
CA ALA A 757 29.57 -0.14 -7.27
C ALA A 757 28.99 -0.75 -8.57
N LEU A 758 28.11 0.01 -9.22
CA LEU A 758 27.43 -0.34 -10.47
C LEU A 758 28.15 0.20 -11.71
N GLY A 759 29.14 1.08 -11.55
CA GLY A 759 29.89 1.70 -12.65
C GLY A 759 29.34 3.06 -13.07
N CYS A 760 29.77 3.56 -14.23
CA CYS A 760 29.51 4.96 -14.66
C CYS A 760 28.25 5.17 -15.50
N ILE A 761 27.56 4.10 -15.88
CA ILE A 761 26.42 4.13 -16.81
C ILE A 761 25.42 3.09 -16.33
N SER A 762 24.16 3.51 -16.11
CA SER A 762 23.03 2.62 -15.85
C SER A 762 22.86 1.66 -17.03
N THR A 763 23.46 0.48 -16.93
CA THR A 763 23.32 -0.59 -17.91
C THR A 763 21.92 -1.23 -17.80
N LYS A 764 21.46 -1.94 -18.84
CA LYS A 764 20.16 -2.69 -18.87
C LYS A 764 19.96 -3.67 -17.69
N SER A 765 21.02 -3.93 -16.92
CA SER A 765 21.04 -4.74 -15.71
C SER A 765 20.91 -3.92 -14.42
N THR A 766 20.22 -2.78 -14.45
CA THR A 766 19.95 -1.97 -13.25
C THR A 766 18.46 -1.65 -13.14
N ARG A 767 17.98 -1.60 -11.89
CA ARG A 767 16.62 -1.18 -11.54
C ARG A 767 16.68 0.05 -10.65
N GLN A 768 15.72 0.95 -10.80
CA GLN A 768 15.60 2.18 -10.01
C GLN A 768 14.37 2.11 -9.10
N CYS A 769 14.48 2.67 -7.91
CA CYS A 769 13.35 2.85 -7.01
C CYS A 769 12.54 4.11 -7.35
N THR A 770 11.22 3.98 -7.48
CA THR A 770 10.27 5.10 -7.78
C THR A 770 10.10 6.13 -6.66
N ARG A 771 10.74 5.93 -5.50
CA ARG A 771 10.59 6.82 -4.34
C ARG A 771 11.89 7.46 -3.88
N CYS A 772 12.93 6.64 -3.69
CA CYS A 772 14.25 7.14 -3.30
C CYS A 772 15.22 7.33 -4.48
N GLY A 773 14.79 7.03 -5.72
CA GLY A 773 15.66 7.07 -6.90
C GLY A 773 16.85 6.10 -6.83
N GLY A 774 16.95 5.29 -5.76
CA GLY A 774 18.07 4.40 -5.51
C GLY A 774 18.16 3.33 -6.57
N LEU A 775 19.38 3.05 -7.02
CA LEU A 775 19.66 2.04 -8.02
C LEU A 775 19.98 0.71 -7.34
N SER A 776 19.63 -0.41 -7.98
CA SER A 776 20.05 -1.73 -7.55
C SER A 776 20.39 -2.58 -8.75
N TYR A 777 21.36 -3.49 -8.60
CA TYR A 777 21.71 -4.42 -9.65
C TYR A 777 20.55 -5.38 -9.96
N TYR A 778 20.38 -5.69 -11.24
CA TYR A 778 19.36 -6.57 -11.80
C TYR A 778 19.99 -7.53 -12.80
N SER A 779 19.99 -8.84 -12.52
CA SER A 779 20.37 -9.87 -13.50
C SER A 779 19.12 -10.60 -14.00
N PRO A 780 18.78 -10.51 -15.30
CA PRO A 780 17.66 -11.27 -15.86
C PRO A 780 17.94 -12.77 -15.96
N THR A 781 19.22 -13.19 -15.97
CA THR A 781 19.63 -14.60 -16.01
C THR A 781 20.03 -15.09 -14.62
N GLU A 782 19.32 -16.11 -14.14
CA GLU A 782 19.47 -16.71 -12.82
C GLU A 782 20.84 -17.38 -12.63
N GLN A 783 21.70 -16.81 -11.77
CA GLN A 783 22.78 -17.58 -11.13
C GLN A 783 22.42 -17.81 -9.66
N LYS A 784 22.45 -19.08 -9.24
CA LYS A 784 22.05 -19.53 -7.89
C LYS A 784 22.85 -18.88 -6.74
N SER A 785 24.02 -18.31 -7.04
CA SER A 785 24.92 -17.67 -6.06
C SER A 785 24.51 -16.24 -5.70
N SER A 786 23.92 -15.46 -6.61
CA SER A 786 23.45 -14.08 -6.32
C SER A 786 22.09 -14.02 -5.61
N GLN A 787 21.50 -15.19 -5.33
CA GLN A 787 20.17 -15.35 -4.74
C GLN A 787 20.09 -14.87 -3.28
N TYR A 788 21.21 -14.70 -2.59
CA TYR A 788 21.16 -14.50 -1.14
C TYR A 788 20.96 -13.04 -0.73
N THR A 789 21.63 -12.04 -1.31
CA THR A 789 21.61 -10.63 -0.81
C THR A 789 20.42 -9.78 -1.24
N CYS A 790 19.78 -10.08 -2.38
CA CYS A 790 18.87 -9.14 -3.04
C CYS A 790 17.39 -9.58 -3.07
N THR A 791 16.95 -10.45 -2.16
CA THR A 791 15.57 -10.97 -2.07
C THR A 791 14.60 -9.97 -1.42
N ARG A 792 14.56 -8.73 -1.92
CA ARG A 792 13.55 -7.76 -1.48
C ARG A 792 12.71 -7.30 -2.66
N TRP A 793 11.40 -7.50 -2.51
CA TRP A 793 10.38 -7.19 -3.50
C TRP A 793 10.12 -5.67 -3.60
N ARG A 794 10.55 -4.90 -2.59
CA ARG A 794 10.51 -3.42 -2.55
C ARG A 794 11.86 -2.85 -2.09
N CYS A 795 12.09 -1.57 -2.35
CA CYS A 795 13.26 -0.86 -1.80
C CYS A 795 13.16 -0.76 -0.27
N LEU A 796 14.27 -0.50 0.43
CA LEU A 796 14.24 -0.20 1.87
C LEU A 796 13.26 0.94 2.18
N CYS A 797 13.17 1.94 1.30
CA CYS A 797 12.23 3.05 1.48
C CYS A 797 10.76 2.68 1.23
N GLY A 798 10.45 1.43 0.92
CA GLY A 798 9.11 0.95 0.60
C GLY A 798 8.65 1.27 -0.82
N GLY A 799 9.46 1.99 -1.61
CA GLY A 799 9.18 2.31 -3.00
C GLY A 799 9.34 1.09 -3.92
N GLN A 800 8.77 1.20 -5.11
CA GLN A 800 8.70 0.12 -6.08
C GLN A 800 9.92 0.13 -7.00
N TRP A 801 10.23 -1.02 -7.58
CA TRP A 801 11.35 -1.15 -8.52
C TRP A 801 10.84 -1.03 -9.95
N ARG A 802 11.56 -0.29 -10.79
CA ARG A 802 11.36 -0.24 -12.25
C ARG A 802 12.68 -0.48 -12.96
N CYS A 803 12.65 -1.10 -14.14
CA CYS A 803 13.82 -1.17 -15.03
C CYS A 803 13.76 -0.09 -16.11
N PHE A 804 14.93 0.33 -16.59
CA PHE A 804 15.08 1.27 -17.71
C PHE A 804 14.87 0.61 -19.07
#